data_AF-A0A9E1GY68-F1
#
_entry.id   AF-A0A9E1GY68-F1
#
_cell.length_a   1.000
_cell.length_b   1.000
_cell.length_c   1.000
_cell.angle_alpha   90.00
_cell.angle_beta   90.00
_cell.angle_gamma   90.00
#
_symmetry.space_group_name_H-M   'P 1'
#
loop_
_entity.id
_entity.type
_entity.pdbx_description
1 polymer ?
#
loop_
_entity_poly.entity_id
_entity_poly.type
_entity_poly.pdbx_seq_one_letter_code
_entity_poly.pdbx_strand_id
1 'polypeptide(L)'
;MKAKIQKIMMVLVVMFFSVLGMQVSANATSIVDLQNKFPNGAYWNHVVRSGHRYSGYNDVGGCNNPDGYTWTPCNTHNGNVGVGGYDCNSFSGGMQCNGFAKKLGYDLYGSTYTSWGRGSIGNAKCGDVIHYYGAGADASYGHWAMIIGRNGTTITLGEANAGGRCKISWGRSINTTSMSSYTIYSAPWTATYNSDTEKPSIGDVRITDVNKDGYTITCTVSDNVGVTAVKFPSWCNDIHTGDNAVWLEGSVSGNTASCRVNISSLKSGARQGNYMTHIYAYDAAGNWGSKAISDSCVYIDRTAPVIKDVEITDIDNTGYTVTCTATDDKGINRVQFPTWTEKDGQDDLRQDWITNAAASGTNEGDTYTFRVKDSDHKYERGIYHTHIYAYDNAGNATMIIADDVEVKNDLTGDKAIIYNGHTYVRYEDIMTWDEANAFCKKHLGYLLAINTEEEQKIMEEFIADGKRYSYHIGINDTEKEGSFVWSSGEKVTYTNWEPNEPNDYGDGEDYGQIRRKSGQWNDNSIADLSCGFVMELPFDVEKVNSTLLGGLNQVLAKWLHKDDSFAEESKQPEETQAKTPETSAAPSQTPSSKESIDKMADSSEEDDVISDDIEDDDFVFARKITIKNHSGYYKIKRLRLKATVDKKASIKKITWSSSNKKYVSVNSKGKLTIKKAGIGKTVSITAKAMDGSRVQKVLKVKVIKKAGKRFLIKLKK
;
A
#
# COMPACT_ATOMS: atom_id res chain seq x y z
N MET A 1 32.54 -0.50 71.03
CA MET A 1 33.69 0.43 70.97
C MET A 1 34.43 0.48 69.61
N LYS A 2 34.01 -0.26 68.56
CA LYS A 2 34.68 -0.23 67.23
C LYS A 2 34.13 0.80 66.22
N ALA A 3 33.05 1.51 66.52
CA ALA A 3 32.42 2.51 65.62
C ALA A 3 32.97 3.95 65.74
N LYS A 4 34.01 4.20 66.56
CA LYS A 4 34.63 5.53 66.74
C LYS A 4 36.02 5.68 66.11
N ILE A 5 36.59 4.61 65.55
CA ILE A 5 37.95 4.63 64.94
C ILE A 5 37.91 5.07 63.46
N GLN A 6 36.80 4.85 62.75
CA GLN A 6 36.63 5.27 61.34
C GLN A 6 36.49 6.79 61.12
N LYS A 7 36.39 7.62 62.18
CA LYS A 7 36.31 9.10 62.04
C LYS A 7 37.61 9.85 62.35
N ILE A 8 38.70 9.17 62.71
CA ILE A 8 40.00 9.81 63.01
C ILE A 8 41.03 9.58 61.91
N MET A 9 40.98 8.45 61.18
CA MET A 9 41.83 8.23 60.00
C MET A 9 41.44 9.06 58.76
N MET A 10 40.33 9.80 58.80
CA MET A 10 39.81 10.60 57.67
C MET A 10 40.13 12.11 57.80
N VAL A 11 40.95 12.50 58.80
CA VAL A 11 41.34 13.91 59.07
C VAL A 11 42.85 14.12 59.03
N LEU A 12 43.65 13.07 58.80
CA LEU A 12 45.11 13.14 58.68
C LEU A 12 45.57 13.36 57.23
N VAL A 13 45.01 14.42 56.63
CA VAL A 13 45.57 15.10 55.45
C VAL A 13 46.11 16.46 55.94
N VAL A 14 47.13 16.99 55.26
CA VAL A 14 47.74 18.32 55.47
C VAL A 14 48.71 18.42 56.68
N MET A 15 50.01 18.21 56.44
CA MET A 15 51.04 19.27 56.54
C MET A 15 52.47 18.79 56.21
N PHE A 16 53.08 19.41 55.19
CA PHE A 16 54.51 19.44 54.81
C PHE A 16 55.21 18.08 54.49
N PHE A 17 56.02 17.96 53.43
CA PHE A 17 56.72 19.01 52.67
C PHE A 17 56.17 19.32 51.28
N SER A 18 56.15 20.62 50.97
CA SER A 18 56.05 21.17 49.64
C SER A 18 57.44 21.26 48.98
N VAL A 19 57.53 20.84 47.71
CA VAL A 19 58.43 21.41 46.71
C VAL A 19 57.59 21.69 45.46
N LEU A 20 57.79 22.84 44.83
CA LEU A 20 56.84 23.41 43.87
C LEU A 20 56.71 22.58 42.58
N GLY A 21 55.48 22.31 42.18
CA GLY A 21 55.10 21.79 40.88
C GLY A 21 53.58 21.82 40.73
N MET A 22 53.07 22.46 39.68
CA MET A 22 51.62 22.61 39.46
C MET A 22 50.92 21.26 39.36
N GLN A 23 49.88 21.06 40.16
CA GLN A 23 49.02 19.88 40.05
C GLN A 23 48.03 20.09 38.89
N VAL A 24 48.45 19.73 37.68
CA VAL A 24 47.61 19.75 36.47
C VAL A 24 46.65 18.56 36.52
N SER A 25 45.35 18.80 36.32
CA SER A 25 44.33 17.75 36.33
C SER A 25 44.53 16.80 35.12
N ALA A 26 44.84 15.53 35.39
CA ALA A 26 44.73 14.48 34.39
C ALA A 26 43.25 14.24 34.04
N ASN A 27 42.96 14.07 32.75
CA ASN A 27 41.63 13.82 32.18
C ASN A 27 41.32 12.31 32.04
N ALA A 28 42.26 11.44 32.39
CA ALA A 28 42.17 9.98 32.36
C ALA A 28 42.92 9.39 33.56
N THR A 29 42.49 8.23 34.04
CA THR A 29 43.08 7.50 35.18
C THR A 29 43.65 6.13 34.80
N SER A 30 43.23 5.59 33.66
CA SER A 30 43.68 4.31 33.11
C SER A 30 43.91 4.41 31.59
N ILE A 31 44.56 3.39 31.00
CA ILE A 31 44.63 3.28 29.54
C ILE A 31 43.24 3.02 28.93
N VAL A 32 42.33 2.34 29.65
CA VAL A 32 40.95 2.09 29.18
C VAL A 32 40.18 3.40 29.01
N ASP A 33 40.41 4.38 29.90
CA ASP A 33 39.82 5.72 29.76
C ASP A 33 40.31 6.41 28.48
N LEU A 34 41.58 6.23 28.11
CA LEU A 34 42.14 6.74 26.85
C LEU A 34 41.59 6.00 25.62
N GLN A 35 41.36 4.68 25.71
CA GLN A 35 40.74 3.89 24.64
C GLN A 35 39.28 4.30 24.41
N ASN A 36 38.52 4.51 25.48
CA ASN A 36 37.14 5.01 25.42
C ASN A 36 37.06 6.41 24.82
N LYS A 37 38.02 7.28 25.15
CA LYS A 37 38.12 8.64 24.62
C LYS A 37 38.58 8.69 23.15
N PHE A 38 39.46 7.78 22.75
CA PHE A 38 40.05 7.71 21.41
C PHE A 38 39.86 6.30 20.81
N PRO A 39 38.68 5.98 20.24
CA PRO A 39 38.35 4.62 19.81
C PRO A 39 39.32 4.03 18.77
N ASN A 40 39.57 2.74 18.90
CA ASN A 40 40.42 1.99 17.97
C ASN A 40 39.88 2.10 16.53
N GLY A 41 40.75 2.44 15.58
CA GLY A 41 40.40 2.55 14.17
C GLY A 41 39.79 3.89 13.73
N ALA A 42 39.48 4.81 14.63
CA ALA A 42 39.13 6.19 14.28
C ALA A 42 40.37 6.99 13.83
N TYR A 43 40.17 8.18 13.26
CA TYR A 43 41.23 9.14 12.94
C TYR A 43 41.27 10.21 14.02
N TRP A 44 42.44 10.41 14.66
CA TRP A 44 42.59 11.39 15.72
C TRP A 44 42.55 12.82 15.17
N ASN A 45 41.83 13.70 15.87
CA ASN A 45 41.82 15.14 15.69
C ASN A 45 41.57 15.57 14.24
N HIS A 46 40.29 15.62 13.83
CA HIS A 46 39.89 16.12 12.52
C HIS A 46 38.50 16.78 12.60
N VAL A 47 38.40 18.03 12.13
CA VAL A 47 37.13 18.74 11.88
C VAL A 47 37.02 19.01 10.39
N VAL A 48 35.83 18.78 9.81
CA VAL A 48 35.59 18.91 8.36
C VAL A 48 34.70 20.13 8.08
N ARG A 49 35.32 21.30 7.84
CA ARG A 49 34.92 22.30 6.81
C ARG A 49 35.69 23.62 6.91
N SER A 50 36.28 24.03 5.77
CA SER A 50 36.60 25.39 5.31
C SER A 50 37.19 26.41 6.30
N GLY A 51 38.43 26.88 6.07
CA GLY A 51 38.83 28.19 6.60
C GLY A 51 40.25 28.68 6.35
N HIS A 52 41.27 27.85 6.59
CA HIS A 52 42.61 28.38 6.84
C HIS A 52 43.69 27.92 5.85
N ARG A 53 44.42 28.91 5.33
CA ARG A 53 45.71 28.77 4.65
C ARG A 53 46.75 29.60 5.41
N TYR A 54 48.01 29.20 5.28
CA TYR A 54 49.24 29.99 5.29
C TYR A 54 50.21 29.86 6.48
N SER A 55 51.46 30.17 6.12
CA SER A 55 52.72 29.93 6.80
C SER A 55 52.98 30.82 8.01
N GLY A 56 53.63 30.25 9.02
CA GLY A 56 54.20 30.96 10.16
C GLY A 56 53.86 30.21 11.45
N TYR A 57 54.80 29.42 11.97
CA TYR A 57 54.58 28.54 13.13
C TYR A 57 54.10 29.29 14.37
N ASN A 58 52.79 29.32 14.58
CA ASN A 58 52.09 29.52 15.84
C ASN A 58 50.66 28.96 15.70
N ASP A 59 50.10 28.41 16.77
CA ASP A 59 48.77 27.80 16.80
C ASP A 59 47.67 28.90 16.86
N VAL A 60 47.44 29.57 15.73
CA VAL A 60 46.48 30.67 15.61
C VAL A 60 45.04 30.18 15.41
N GLY A 61 44.45 29.71 16.52
CA GLY A 61 43.00 29.86 16.75
C GLY A 61 42.14 28.62 16.54
N GLY A 62 42.09 27.74 17.55
CA GLY A 62 40.85 27.12 18.04
C GLY A 62 40.06 26.16 17.13
N CYS A 63 40.50 25.88 15.91
CA CYS A 63 39.81 24.99 14.96
C CYS A 63 40.35 23.55 14.93
N ASN A 64 41.39 23.27 15.71
CA ASN A 64 42.02 21.97 15.92
C ASN A 64 41.59 21.43 17.30
N ASN A 65 40.85 20.30 17.36
CA ASN A 65 40.33 19.75 18.61
C ASN A 65 41.13 18.49 19.02
N PRO A 66 42.13 18.60 19.89
CA PRO A 66 42.98 17.47 20.30
C PRO A 66 42.23 16.40 21.11
N ASP A 67 41.01 16.67 21.57
CA ASP A 67 40.13 15.74 22.24
C ASP A 67 39.13 15.04 21.29
N GLY A 68 39.11 15.43 20.00
CA GLY A 68 38.18 14.89 19.00
C GLY A 68 38.74 13.72 18.19
N TYR A 69 37.83 12.96 17.58
CA TYR A 69 38.12 11.92 16.58
C TYR A 69 37.02 11.88 15.50
N THR A 70 37.29 11.20 14.38
CA THR A 70 36.30 10.95 13.32
C THR A 70 36.45 9.54 12.75
N TRP A 71 35.38 8.94 12.25
CA TRP A 71 35.43 7.68 11.50
C TRP A 71 35.73 7.87 10.01
N THR A 72 35.63 9.11 9.49
CA THR A 72 35.82 9.42 8.07
C THR A 72 37.21 10.04 7.82
N PRO A 73 38.05 9.48 6.94
CA PRO A 73 39.34 10.08 6.62
C PRO A 73 39.19 11.43 5.91
N CYS A 74 40.08 12.37 6.17
CA CYS A 74 40.11 13.64 5.43
C CYS A 74 40.70 13.45 4.02
N ASN A 75 40.51 14.44 3.13
CA ASN A 75 41.01 14.38 1.75
C ASN A 75 42.53 14.14 1.65
N THR A 76 43.33 14.68 2.58
CA THR A 76 44.79 14.43 2.66
C THR A 76 45.13 12.96 2.95
N HIS A 77 44.24 12.23 3.59
CA HIS A 77 44.38 10.80 3.90
C HIS A 77 43.61 9.88 2.93
N ASN A 78 42.91 10.44 1.93
CA ASN A 78 42.02 9.71 1.00
C ASN A 78 42.62 9.45 -0.40
N GLY A 79 43.90 9.74 -0.63
CA GLY A 79 44.65 9.26 -1.81
C GLY A 79 45.67 10.24 -2.40
N ASN A 80 46.86 9.72 -2.73
CA ASN A 80 47.96 10.27 -3.56
C ASN A 80 48.49 11.71 -3.32
N VAL A 81 47.86 12.56 -2.52
CA VAL A 81 48.51 13.77 -2.00
C VAL A 81 49.53 13.39 -0.93
N GLY A 82 50.75 13.92 -1.06
CA GLY A 82 51.83 13.65 -0.12
C GLY A 82 51.49 14.10 1.30
N VAL A 83 52.00 13.36 2.29
CA VAL A 83 51.84 13.64 3.72
C VAL A 83 52.66 14.90 4.08
N GLY A 84 52.11 16.09 3.76
CA GLY A 84 52.86 17.33 3.65
C GLY A 84 52.03 18.61 3.74
N GLY A 85 50.97 18.61 4.54
CA GLY A 85 50.26 19.81 5.00
C GLY A 85 50.05 19.70 6.51
N TYR A 86 50.64 20.60 7.29
CA TYR A 86 50.87 20.43 8.74
C TYR A 86 49.64 20.74 9.62
N ASP A 87 48.48 20.95 9.01
CA ASP A 87 47.44 21.83 9.55
C ASP A 87 46.23 21.08 10.15
N CYS A 88 46.39 19.80 10.49
CA CYS A 88 45.25 18.94 10.86
C CYS A 88 45.35 18.19 12.19
N ASN A 89 46.53 17.93 12.77
CA ASN A 89 46.63 17.10 13.97
C ASN A 89 47.82 17.43 14.87
N SER A 90 47.78 18.62 15.47
CA SER A 90 48.78 19.06 16.44
C SER A 90 48.26 19.00 17.89
N PHE A 91 49.18 18.79 18.83
CA PHE A 91 48.97 19.06 20.26
C PHE A 91 50.30 19.42 20.92
N SER A 92 50.34 20.53 21.67
CA SER A 92 51.55 21.00 22.37
C SER A 92 52.79 21.05 21.45
N GLY A 93 52.63 21.58 20.23
CA GLY A 93 53.69 21.68 19.21
C GLY A 93 54.21 20.34 18.66
N GLY A 94 53.66 19.20 19.06
CA GLY A 94 53.85 17.92 18.38
C GLY A 94 52.79 17.73 17.29
N MET A 95 53.14 17.11 16.17
CA MET A 95 52.23 16.84 15.04
C MET A 95 52.06 15.32 14.84
N GLN A 96 50.96 14.87 14.25
CA GLN A 96 50.70 13.46 13.96
C GLN A 96 50.90 12.55 15.19
N CYS A 97 51.62 11.43 15.06
CA CYS A 97 51.88 10.49 16.15
C CYS A 97 52.64 11.10 17.33
N ASN A 98 53.53 12.08 17.10
CA ASN A 98 54.16 12.86 18.17
C ASN A 98 53.11 13.67 18.94
N GLY A 99 52.24 14.39 18.23
CA GLY A 99 51.12 15.12 18.83
C GLY A 99 50.21 14.21 19.65
N PHE A 100 49.86 13.03 19.12
CA PHE A 100 49.02 12.06 19.83
C PHE A 100 49.71 11.49 21.07
N ALA A 101 50.99 11.10 20.98
CA ALA A 101 51.74 10.62 22.15
C ALA A 101 51.87 11.70 23.24
N LYS A 102 52.00 12.99 22.86
CA LYS A 102 51.90 14.11 23.81
C LYS A 102 50.49 14.22 24.42
N LYS A 103 49.43 14.03 23.65
CA LYS A 103 48.04 14.12 24.12
C LYS A 103 47.68 12.99 25.08
N LEU A 104 48.02 11.74 24.76
CA LEU A 104 47.86 10.59 25.65
C LEU A 104 48.62 10.80 26.98
N GLY A 105 49.88 11.28 26.89
CA GLY A 105 50.66 11.63 28.07
C GLY A 105 50.00 12.74 28.91
N TYR A 106 49.53 13.81 28.27
CA TYR A 106 48.88 14.92 28.96
C TYR A 106 47.57 14.53 29.63
N ASP A 107 46.72 13.74 28.96
CA ASP A 107 45.46 13.32 29.55
C ASP A 107 45.65 12.35 30.73
N LEU A 108 46.70 11.52 30.73
CA LEU A 108 46.94 10.55 31.82
C LEU A 108 47.83 11.08 32.96
N TYR A 109 48.72 12.04 32.68
CA TYR A 109 49.75 12.52 33.61
C TYR A 109 49.75 14.05 33.83
N GLY A 110 48.80 14.78 33.25
CA GLY A 110 48.75 16.25 33.27
C GLY A 110 49.95 16.94 32.59
N SER A 111 50.81 16.19 31.90
CA SER A 111 52.10 16.64 31.37
C SER A 111 52.48 15.86 30.11
N THR A 112 53.26 16.47 29.22
CA THR A 112 53.69 15.83 27.96
C THR A 112 55.03 15.13 28.13
N TYR A 113 55.31 14.12 27.30
CA TYR A 113 56.57 13.36 27.39
C TYR A 113 57.85 14.21 27.28
N THR A 114 57.76 15.41 26.68
CA THR A 114 58.87 16.35 26.57
C THR A 114 59.35 16.93 27.91
N SER A 115 58.56 16.85 28.98
CA SER A 115 58.98 17.21 30.34
C SER A 115 59.39 16.02 31.20
N TRP A 116 59.43 14.80 30.65
CA TRP A 116 59.75 13.58 31.40
C TRP A 116 61.23 13.17 31.29
N GLY A 117 61.70 12.36 32.24
CA GLY A 117 63.04 11.81 32.24
C GLY A 117 63.28 10.79 31.11
N ARG A 118 64.56 10.52 30.79
CA ARG A 118 64.94 9.47 29.83
C ARG A 118 64.90 8.08 30.48
N GLY A 119 64.40 7.10 29.73
CA GLY A 119 64.35 5.70 30.14
C GLY A 119 65.24 4.77 29.32
N SER A 120 65.23 3.48 29.67
CA SER A 120 65.88 2.41 28.89
C SER A 120 64.83 1.43 28.38
N ILE A 121 65.09 0.77 27.23
CA ILE A 121 64.15 -0.20 26.66
C ILE A 121 63.96 -1.44 27.54
N GLY A 122 64.93 -1.78 28.41
CA GLY A 122 64.80 -2.89 29.36
C GLY A 122 63.79 -2.61 30.48
N ASN A 123 63.71 -1.36 30.91
CA ASN A 123 62.86 -0.93 32.03
C ASN A 123 61.56 -0.22 31.58
N ALA A 124 61.30 -0.19 30.26
CA ALA A 124 60.15 0.50 29.69
C ALA A 124 58.82 -0.16 30.14
N LYS A 125 57.93 0.65 30.71
CA LYS A 125 56.70 0.23 31.41
C LYS A 125 55.44 0.84 30.78
N CYS A 126 54.26 0.36 31.19
CA CYS A 126 52.98 0.91 30.74
C CYS A 126 52.88 2.42 31.05
N GLY A 127 52.54 3.20 30.03
CA GLY A 127 52.45 4.66 30.04
C GLY A 127 53.71 5.40 29.56
N ASP A 128 54.87 4.74 29.46
CA ASP A 128 56.07 5.35 28.87
C ASP A 128 55.85 5.69 27.39
N VAL A 129 56.50 6.74 26.90
CA VAL A 129 56.48 7.09 25.47
C VAL A 129 57.78 6.66 24.80
N ILE A 130 57.66 5.95 23.69
CA ILE A 130 58.76 5.55 22.82
C ILE A 130 58.76 6.36 21.53
N HIS A 131 59.94 6.80 21.11
CA HIS A 131 60.24 7.25 19.75
C HIS A 131 61.19 6.23 19.12
N TYR A 132 60.86 5.64 17.97
CA TYR A 132 61.68 4.58 17.36
C TYR A 132 61.72 4.61 15.83
N TYR A 133 62.67 3.87 15.26
CA TYR A 133 62.91 3.72 13.82
C TYR A 133 63.05 2.24 13.44
N GLY A 134 62.73 1.90 12.19
CA GLY A 134 63.14 0.64 11.55
C GLY A 134 62.31 -0.62 11.88
N ALA A 135 61.19 -0.51 12.60
CA ALA A 135 60.34 -1.66 12.95
C ALA A 135 58.92 -1.53 12.37
N GLY A 136 58.41 -2.61 11.76
CA GLY A 136 57.08 -2.66 11.17
C GLY A 136 56.94 -1.84 9.87
N ALA A 137 55.72 -1.38 9.57
CA ALA A 137 55.41 -0.58 8.38
C ALA A 137 56.02 0.84 8.39
N ASP A 138 56.57 1.27 9.53
CA ASP A 138 57.05 2.64 9.77
C ASP A 138 58.58 2.78 9.57
N ALA A 139 59.21 1.84 8.86
CA ALA A 139 60.66 1.69 8.83
C ALA A 139 61.45 2.92 8.32
N SER A 140 60.81 3.83 7.58
CA SER A 140 61.45 4.98 6.91
C SER A 140 61.40 6.30 7.69
N TYR A 141 60.60 6.41 8.75
CA TYR A 141 60.42 7.66 9.52
C TYR A 141 60.34 7.38 11.02
N GLY A 142 60.77 8.33 11.85
CA GLY A 142 60.66 8.20 13.30
C GLY A 142 59.20 8.20 13.74
N HIS A 143 58.81 7.24 14.57
CA HIS A 143 57.43 7.09 15.03
C HIS A 143 57.33 7.19 16.55
N TRP A 144 56.25 7.82 17.04
CA TRP A 144 55.99 8.06 18.47
C TRP A 144 54.74 7.31 18.93
N ALA A 145 54.85 6.58 20.03
CA ALA A 145 53.75 5.80 20.61
C ALA A 145 53.84 5.76 22.15
N MET A 146 52.70 5.57 22.81
CA MET A 146 52.66 5.18 24.22
C MET A 146 52.76 3.65 24.31
N ILE A 147 53.58 3.15 25.24
CA ILE A 147 53.65 1.72 25.56
C ILE A 147 52.48 1.39 26.47
N ILE A 148 51.57 0.51 26.04
CA ILE A 148 50.41 0.08 26.84
C ILE A 148 50.55 -1.34 27.40
N GLY A 149 51.50 -2.12 26.89
CA GLY A 149 51.78 -3.47 27.36
C GLY A 149 53.19 -3.95 26.99
N ARG A 150 53.66 -4.97 27.70
CA ARG A 150 54.94 -5.62 27.41
C ARG A 150 54.88 -7.11 27.74
N ASN A 151 55.41 -7.93 26.83
CA ASN A 151 55.72 -9.34 27.08
C ASN A 151 57.12 -9.66 26.53
N GLY A 152 58.10 -9.86 27.43
CA GLY A 152 59.49 -10.13 27.06
C GLY A 152 60.12 -8.99 26.25
N THR A 153 60.50 -9.29 24.99
CA THR A 153 61.02 -8.32 24.01
C THR A 153 59.92 -7.67 23.16
N THR A 154 58.66 -8.07 23.30
CA THR A 154 57.53 -7.48 22.58
C THR A 154 56.88 -6.38 23.42
N ILE A 155 56.65 -5.21 22.81
CA ILE A 155 55.86 -4.11 23.39
C ILE A 155 54.60 -3.89 22.57
N THR A 156 53.51 -3.54 23.26
CA THR A 156 52.20 -3.24 22.68
C THR A 156 51.96 -1.73 22.79
N LEU A 157 51.44 -1.14 21.71
CA LEU A 157 51.37 0.31 21.53
C LEU A 157 49.94 0.85 21.57
N GLY A 158 49.81 2.04 22.15
CA GLY A 158 48.70 2.97 21.99
C GLY A 158 49.18 4.18 21.20
N GLU A 159 48.64 4.39 20.01
CA GLU A 159 49.25 5.26 19.01
C GLU A 159 48.22 5.78 17.99
N ALA A 160 48.64 6.77 17.19
CA ALA A 160 47.90 7.21 16.02
C ALA A 160 48.86 7.46 14.86
N ASN A 161 49.33 6.40 14.19
CA ASN A 161 49.66 6.43 12.76
C ASN A 161 50.01 5.03 12.18
N ALA A 162 49.06 4.14 11.95
CA ALA A 162 49.33 2.78 11.45
C ALA A 162 49.71 2.65 9.94
N GLY A 163 50.51 3.59 9.38
CA GLY A 163 50.92 3.59 7.97
C GLY A 163 50.79 4.93 7.24
N GLY A 164 51.12 6.04 7.91
CA GLY A 164 51.13 7.39 7.32
C GLY A 164 49.80 8.16 7.27
N ARG A 165 48.69 7.61 7.80
CA ARG A 165 47.33 8.17 7.73
C ARG A 165 46.68 8.58 9.07
N CYS A 166 47.44 8.62 10.17
CA CYS A 166 46.99 9.10 11.49
C CYS A 166 45.77 8.37 12.10
N LYS A 167 45.54 7.12 11.67
CA LYS A 167 44.56 6.20 12.24
C LYS A 167 45.01 5.74 13.62
N ILE A 168 44.13 5.85 14.61
CA ILE A 168 44.31 5.41 15.99
C ILE A 168 44.38 3.88 16.02
N SER A 169 45.36 3.35 16.74
CA SER A 169 45.51 1.93 17.02
C SER A 169 45.83 1.70 18.49
N TRP A 170 45.12 0.76 19.10
CA TRP A 170 45.42 0.21 20.41
C TRP A 170 45.62 -1.29 20.25
N GLY A 171 46.83 -1.79 20.51
CA GLY A 171 47.11 -3.23 20.45
C GLY A 171 48.13 -3.65 19.39
N ARG A 172 48.61 -2.76 18.50
CA ARG A 172 49.73 -3.12 17.62
C ARG A 172 50.96 -3.43 18.46
N SER A 173 51.58 -4.57 18.21
CA SER A 173 52.79 -5.01 18.91
C SER A 173 54.01 -4.98 18.00
N ILE A 174 55.16 -4.57 18.55
CA ILE A 174 56.46 -4.58 17.87
C ILE A 174 57.50 -5.30 18.73
N ASN A 175 58.45 -5.97 18.07
CA ASN A 175 59.59 -6.59 18.76
C ASN A 175 60.70 -5.55 18.92
N THR A 176 61.09 -5.28 20.16
CA THR A 176 62.13 -4.31 20.51
C THR A 176 63.51 -4.64 19.93
N THR A 177 63.77 -5.90 19.58
CA THR A 177 65.02 -6.31 18.90
C THR A 177 65.06 -5.96 17.41
N SER A 178 63.93 -5.59 16.80
CA SER A 178 63.84 -5.19 15.39
C SER A 178 63.94 -3.68 15.14
N MET A 179 64.11 -2.88 16.20
CA MET A 179 64.23 -1.42 16.08
C MET A 179 65.69 -1.03 15.77
N SER A 180 65.90 -0.23 14.72
CA SER A 180 67.24 0.25 14.33
C SER A 180 67.78 1.33 15.27
N SER A 181 66.89 2.12 15.86
CA SER A 181 67.18 3.07 16.95
C SER A 181 65.91 3.41 17.72
N TYR A 182 66.06 3.86 18.96
CA TYR A 182 64.92 4.28 19.79
C TYR A 182 65.33 5.32 20.84
N THR A 183 64.35 5.96 21.46
CA THR A 183 64.51 6.69 22.72
C THR A 183 63.25 6.58 23.57
N ILE A 184 63.42 6.29 24.87
CA ILE A 184 62.33 6.18 25.84
C ILE A 184 62.23 7.45 26.67
N TYR A 185 61.00 7.90 26.90
CA TYR A 185 60.62 8.92 27.86
C TYR A 185 59.83 8.23 28.98
N SER A 186 60.41 8.17 30.17
CA SER A 186 59.83 7.45 31.31
C SER A 186 58.72 8.27 31.96
N ALA A 187 57.49 7.76 31.92
CA ALA A 187 56.35 8.39 32.54
C ALA A 187 56.50 8.48 34.08
N PRO A 188 55.93 9.51 34.73
CA PRO A 188 56.05 9.75 36.18
C PRO A 188 55.64 8.56 37.07
N TRP A 189 54.64 7.77 36.64
CA TRP A 189 54.23 6.51 37.27
C TRP A 189 53.73 5.53 36.21
N THR A 190 53.67 4.24 36.55
CA THR A 190 53.12 3.20 35.65
C THR A 190 51.62 3.39 35.49
N ALA A 191 51.13 3.35 34.26
CA ALA A 191 49.69 3.41 33.97
C ALA A 191 48.98 2.07 34.23
N THR A 192 47.75 2.14 34.74
CA THR A 192 46.88 0.96 34.91
C THR A 192 46.34 0.50 33.55
N TYR A 193 46.61 -0.76 33.20
CA TYR A 193 46.09 -1.44 32.00
C TYR A 193 45.40 -2.74 32.44
N ASN A 194 44.07 -2.75 32.43
CA ASN A 194 43.29 -3.96 32.65
C ASN A 194 42.99 -4.57 31.27
N SER A 195 43.73 -5.61 30.89
CA SER A 195 43.40 -6.41 29.71
C SER A 195 42.17 -7.27 30.01
N ASP A 196 41.14 -7.17 29.19
CA ASP A 196 39.97 -8.03 29.32
C ASP A 196 40.28 -9.48 28.91
N THR A 197 39.69 -10.43 29.63
CA THR A 197 39.84 -11.88 29.44
C THR A 197 38.52 -12.63 29.55
N GLU A 198 37.41 -11.93 29.82
CA GLU A 198 36.07 -12.50 29.77
C GLU A 198 35.67 -12.72 28.29
N LYS A 199 34.66 -13.54 28.04
CA LYS A 199 34.27 -13.94 26.68
C LYS A 199 32.84 -13.50 26.41
N PRO A 200 32.52 -13.07 25.16
CA PRO A 200 31.15 -12.80 24.75
C PRO A 200 30.19 -13.94 25.08
N SER A 201 29.09 -13.60 25.75
CA SER A 201 28.00 -14.53 26.04
C SER A 201 26.97 -14.51 24.90
N ILE A 202 26.33 -15.67 24.66
CA ILE A 202 25.32 -15.85 23.59
C ILE A 202 24.06 -16.50 24.19
N GLY A 203 22.96 -15.74 24.22
CA GLY A 203 21.66 -16.13 24.76
C GLY A 203 20.56 -16.23 23.70
N ASP A 204 19.36 -16.61 24.14
CA ASP A 204 18.07 -16.46 23.42
C ASP A 204 18.09 -16.72 21.90
N VAL A 205 18.69 -17.83 21.49
CA VAL A 205 18.77 -18.20 20.06
C VAL A 205 17.38 -18.56 19.55
N ARG A 206 16.94 -17.93 18.47
CA ARG A 206 15.66 -18.20 17.80
C ARG A 206 15.87 -18.33 16.30
N ILE A 207 15.17 -19.28 15.70
CA ILE A 207 15.09 -19.48 14.25
C ILE A 207 13.68 -19.08 13.82
N THR A 208 13.59 -18.22 12.82
CA THR A 208 12.34 -17.66 12.29
C THR A 208 12.43 -17.59 10.77
N ASP A 209 11.31 -17.28 10.09
CA ASP A 209 11.33 -16.94 8.66
C ASP A 209 11.96 -18.08 7.82
N VAL A 210 11.58 -19.31 8.17
CA VAL A 210 11.97 -20.55 7.49
C VAL A 210 11.09 -20.70 6.24
N ASN A 211 11.73 -20.82 5.08
CA ASN A 211 11.12 -20.95 3.76
C ASN A 211 12.10 -21.66 2.83
N LYS A 212 11.66 -22.00 1.61
CA LYS A 212 12.46 -22.71 0.60
C LYS A 212 13.84 -22.09 0.32
N ASP A 213 14.02 -20.79 0.53
CA ASP A 213 15.25 -20.05 0.22
C ASP A 213 16.16 -19.83 1.45
N GLY A 214 15.67 -20.18 2.65
CA GLY A 214 16.49 -20.19 3.87
C GLY A 214 15.73 -19.81 5.13
N TYR A 215 16.48 -19.30 6.11
CA TYR A 215 16.00 -19.05 7.46
C TYR A 215 16.76 -17.90 8.14
N THR A 216 16.11 -17.21 9.08
CA THR A 216 16.71 -16.13 9.87
C THR A 216 17.01 -16.62 11.28
N ILE A 217 18.25 -16.39 11.75
CA ILE A 217 18.66 -16.64 13.14
C ILE A 217 18.78 -15.31 13.85
N THR A 218 18.24 -15.23 15.07
CA THR A 218 18.48 -14.14 16.02
C THR A 218 19.01 -14.69 17.33
N CYS A 219 19.82 -13.92 18.05
CA CYS A 219 20.29 -14.27 19.39
C CYS A 219 20.63 -13.01 20.21
N THR A 220 20.61 -13.13 21.54
CA THR A 220 21.15 -12.09 22.42
C THR A 220 22.65 -12.27 22.57
N VAL A 221 23.40 -11.16 22.57
CA VAL A 221 24.86 -11.14 22.77
C VAL A 221 25.24 -10.04 23.75
N SER A 222 26.18 -10.33 24.64
CA SER A 222 26.70 -9.35 25.60
C SER A 222 28.13 -9.68 26.03
N ASP A 223 28.85 -8.64 26.40
CA ASP A 223 30.25 -8.68 26.82
C ASP A 223 30.57 -7.41 27.62
N ASN A 224 31.57 -7.45 28.50
CA ASN A 224 31.95 -6.33 29.39
C ASN A 224 32.80 -5.23 28.72
N VAL A 225 33.50 -5.50 27.61
CA VAL A 225 34.05 -4.45 26.71
C VAL A 225 33.26 -4.29 25.42
N GLY A 226 32.30 -5.18 25.18
CA GLY A 226 31.30 -5.06 24.11
C GLY A 226 31.63 -5.89 22.88
N VAL A 227 30.58 -6.39 22.24
CA VAL A 227 30.66 -7.30 21.09
C VAL A 227 30.94 -6.51 19.81
N THR A 228 32.03 -6.85 19.12
CA THR A 228 32.46 -6.19 17.88
C THR A 228 31.99 -6.89 16.61
N ALA A 229 31.79 -8.20 16.65
CA ALA A 229 31.31 -9.00 15.53
C ALA A 229 30.59 -10.27 15.99
N VAL A 230 29.62 -10.73 15.20
CA VAL A 230 28.97 -12.04 15.36
C VAL A 230 28.92 -12.73 14.01
N LYS A 231 29.30 -14.01 13.95
CA LYS A 231 29.38 -14.80 12.72
C LYS A 231 28.56 -16.08 12.82
N PHE A 232 28.00 -16.47 11.68
CA PHE A 232 27.06 -17.56 11.52
C PHE A 232 27.58 -18.53 10.45
N PRO A 233 28.57 -19.39 10.76
CA PRO A 233 28.98 -20.46 9.85
C PRO A 233 27.85 -21.48 9.64
N SER A 234 27.42 -21.62 8.38
CA SER A 234 26.29 -22.46 7.96
C SER A 234 26.66 -23.47 6.87
N TRP A 235 26.02 -24.65 6.88
CA TRP A 235 26.18 -25.70 5.87
C TRP A 235 24.92 -26.59 5.74
N CYS A 236 24.78 -27.27 4.60
CA CYS A 236 23.83 -28.38 4.44
C CYS A 236 24.45 -29.65 5.06
N ASN A 237 23.84 -30.16 6.13
CA ASN A 237 24.34 -31.29 6.91
C ASN A 237 24.23 -32.63 6.17
N ASP A 238 23.35 -32.72 5.16
CA ASP A 238 23.14 -33.95 4.39
C ASP A 238 24.26 -34.25 3.38
N ILE A 239 25.09 -33.25 3.03
CA ILE A 239 26.19 -33.40 2.06
C ILE A 239 27.52 -32.76 2.47
N HIS A 240 27.55 -31.96 3.53
CA HIS A 240 28.76 -31.29 4.01
C HIS A 240 28.87 -31.41 5.54
N THR A 241 30.11 -31.47 6.03
CA THR A 241 30.46 -31.32 7.45
C THR A 241 30.74 -29.85 7.78
N GLY A 242 30.76 -29.50 9.07
CA GLY A 242 31.00 -28.13 9.55
C GLY A 242 32.32 -27.51 9.07
N ASP A 243 33.35 -28.31 8.78
CA ASP A 243 34.62 -27.83 8.20
C ASP A 243 34.45 -27.15 6.84
N ASN A 244 33.34 -27.44 6.14
CA ASN A 244 32.99 -26.85 4.85
C ASN A 244 32.05 -25.66 4.96
N ALA A 245 31.69 -25.18 6.15
CA ALA A 245 30.77 -24.06 6.34
C ALA A 245 31.13 -22.78 5.58
N VAL A 246 30.10 -22.02 5.19
CA VAL A 246 30.24 -20.64 4.73
C VAL A 246 30.02 -19.73 5.93
N TRP A 247 31.01 -18.88 6.24
CA TRP A 247 30.98 -17.98 7.38
C TRP A 247 30.24 -16.69 7.02
N LEU A 248 28.98 -16.59 7.44
CA LEU A 248 28.15 -15.40 7.21
C LEU A 248 28.40 -14.37 8.33
N GLU A 249 28.54 -13.09 7.96
CA GLU A 249 28.59 -12.00 8.93
C GLU A 249 27.18 -11.65 9.41
N GLY A 250 27.00 -11.44 10.71
CA GLY A 250 25.75 -10.99 11.31
C GLY A 250 25.69 -9.48 11.53
N SER A 251 24.48 -8.93 11.50
CA SER A 251 24.22 -7.56 11.96
C SER A 251 24.06 -7.56 13.48
N VAL A 252 24.71 -6.60 14.18
CA VAL A 252 24.59 -6.40 15.63
C VAL A 252 23.94 -5.04 15.89
N SER A 253 22.89 -5.01 16.71
CA SER A 253 22.17 -3.80 17.10
C SER A 253 21.85 -3.86 18.60
N GLY A 254 22.58 -3.08 19.40
CA GLY A 254 22.59 -3.24 20.85
C GLY A 254 23.01 -4.65 21.24
N ASN A 255 22.25 -5.31 22.11
CA ASN A 255 22.51 -6.67 22.57
C ASN A 255 21.89 -7.76 21.69
N THR A 256 21.44 -7.44 20.47
CA THR A 256 20.82 -8.42 19.55
C THR A 256 21.67 -8.59 18.30
N ALA A 257 21.99 -9.83 17.96
CA ALA A 257 22.61 -10.21 16.69
C ALA A 257 21.62 -10.98 15.81
N SER A 258 21.72 -10.78 14.49
CA SER A 258 20.85 -11.39 13.50
C SER A 258 21.60 -11.76 12.21
N CYS A 259 21.20 -12.85 11.57
CA CYS A 259 21.68 -13.25 10.24
C CYS A 259 20.61 -14.05 9.48
N ARG A 260 20.36 -13.66 8.22
CA ARG A 260 19.56 -14.44 7.26
C ARG A 260 20.47 -15.40 6.51
N VAL A 261 20.30 -16.69 6.74
CA VAL A 261 21.00 -17.76 6.02
C VAL A 261 20.25 -18.03 4.72
N ASN A 262 20.75 -17.50 3.60
CA ASN A 262 20.22 -17.81 2.27
C ASN A 262 20.93 -19.06 1.73
N ILE A 263 20.20 -20.18 1.57
CA ILE A 263 20.84 -21.48 1.27
C ILE A 263 21.51 -21.53 -0.10
N SER A 264 21.07 -20.68 -1.04
CA SER A 264 21.72 -20.48 -2.35
C SER A 264 23.15 -19.93 -2.25
N SER A 265 23.53 -19.28 -1.14
CA SER A 265 24.88 -18.77 -0.89
C SER A 265 25.82 -19.80 -0.28
N LEU A 266 25.29 -20.96 0.15
CA LEU A 266 26.08 -22.03 0.75
C LEU A 266 26.70 -22.93 -0.34
N LYS A 267 27.83 -23.58 -0.03
CA LYS A 267 28.54 -24.47 -0.98
C LYS A 267 27.67 -25.63 -1.53
N SER A 268 26.61 -25.98 -0.81
CA SER A 268 25.61 -26.97 -1.21
C SER A 268 24.75 -26.54 -2.40
N GLY A 269 24.71 -25.24 -2.72
CA GLY A 269 23.65 -24.63 -3.50
C GLY A 269 22.30 -24.65 -2.77
N ALA A 270 21.28 -24.11 -3.45
CA ALA A 270 19.90 -24.19 -3.02
C ALA A 270 19.35 -25.60 -3.27
N ARG A 271 19.18 -26.38 -2.20
CA ARG A 271 18.69 -27.76 -2.25
C ARG A 271 17.78 -28.05 -1.06
N GLN A 272 16.96 -29.09 -1.20
CA GLN A 272 16.22 -29.66 -0.08
C GLN A 272 17.19 -30.36 0.88
N GLY A 273 16.86 -30.32 2.17
CA GLY A 273 17.59 -31.06 3.20
C GLY A 273 17.75 -30.33 4.53
N ASN A 274 18.55 -30.91 5.39
CA ASN A 274 18.88 -30.42 6.72
C ASN A 274 20.03 -29.41 6.66
N TYR A 275 19.86 -28.25 7.28
CA TYR A 275 20.86 -27.20 7.40
C TYR A 275 21.23 -26.95 8.85
N MET A 276 22.53 -26.72 9.09
CA MET A 276 23.10 -26.47 10.42
C MET A 276 23.80 -25.11 10.42
N THR A 277 23.72 -24.40 11.55
CA THR A 277 24.45 -23.15 11.79
C THR A 277 25.01 -23.14 13.21
N HIS A 278 26.25 -22.67 13.38
CA HIS A 278 26.79 -22.28 14.69
C HIS A 278 26.87 -20.75 14.81
N ILE A 279 27.03 -20.24 16.03
CA ILE A 279 27.16 -18.81 16.31
C ILE A 279 28.50 -18.54 17.01
N TYR A 280 29.26 -17.56 16.54
CA TYR A 280 30.52 -17.11 17.14
C TYR A 280 30.45 -15.60 17.39
N ALA A 281 30.74 -15.14 18.61
CA ALA A 281 30.75 -13.73 18.98
C ALA A 281 32.16 -13.32 19.44
N TYR A 282 32.58 -12.10 19.07
CA TYR A 282 33.92 -11.56 19.30
C TYR A 282 33.82 -10.20 20.02
N ASP A 283 34.72 -9.92 20.96
CA ASP A 283 34.76 -8.64 21.69
C ASP A 283 35.77 -7.64 21.08
N ALA A 284 36.07 -6.55 21.79
CA ALA A 284 37.09 -5.57 21.42
C ALA A 284 38.53 -5.93 21.86
N ALA A 285 38.69 -6.90 22.78
CA ALA A 285 39.97 -7.36 23.31
C ALA A 285 40.56 -8.56 22.53
N GLY A 286 39.77 -9.18 21.64
CA GLY A 286 40.13 -10.37 20.88
C GLY A 286 39.65 -11.69 21.51
N ASN A 287 38.89 -11.65 22.62
CA ASN A 287 38.23 -12.84 23.15
C ASN A 287 37.02 -13.21 22.28
N TRP A 288 36.66 -14.50 22.32
CA TRP A 288 35.51 -15.00 21.58
C TRP A 288 34.76 -16.09 22.34
N GLY A 289 33.44 -16.05 22.20
CA GLY A 289 32.50 -17.07 22.63
C GLY A 289 31.87 -17.76 21.43
N SER A 290 31.39 -18.99 21.61
CA SER A 290 30.67 -19.73 20.58
C SER A 290 29.52 -20.54 21.16
N LYS A 291 28.44 -20.65 20.41
CA LYS A 291 27.29 -21.48 20.73
C LYS A 291 26.92 -22.30 19.51
N ALA A 292 27.05 -23.63 19.62
CA ALA A 292 26.42 -24.52 18.66
C ALA A 292 24.91 -24.47 18.85
N ILE A 293 24.14 -24.49 17.75
CA ILE A 293 22.70 -24.74 17.79
C ILE A 293 22.53 -26.26 17.87
N SER A 294 22.83 -26.83 19.04
CA SER A 294 23.06 -28.28 19.21
C SER A 294 21.84 -29.16 18.93
N ASP A 295 20.64 -28.58 18.96
CA ASP A 295 19.38 -29.34 19.12
C ASP A 295 18.44 -29.24 17.89
N SER A 296 18.83 -28.54 16.81
CA SER A 296 17.95 -28.41 15.62
C SER A 296 18.72 -28.17 14.33
N CYS A 297 18.72 -29.17 13.44
CA CYS A 297 18.85 -28.91 12.01
C CYS A 297 17.59 -28.19 11.52
N VAL A 298 17.74 -27.17 10.67
CA VAL A 298 16.62 -26.56 9.95
C VAL A 298 16.39 -27.38 8.68
N TYR A 299 15.29 -28.13 8.61
CA TYR A 299 14.88 -28.76 7.37
C TYR A 299 14.30 -27.70 6.43
N ILE A 300 14.87 -27.57 5.23
CA ILE A 300 14.35 -26.69 4.18
C ILE A 300 13.68 -27.56 3.13
N ASP A 301 12.38 -27.37 2.99
CA ASP A 301 11.59 -28.01 1.96
C ASP A 301 11.61 -27.20 0.66
N ARG A 302 11.76 -27.92 -0.46
CA ARG A 302 11.73 -27.37 -1.82
C ARG A 302 10.85 -28.22 -2.75
N THR A 303 10.08 -29.15 -2.20
CA THR A 303 9.00 -29.84 -2.92
C THR A 303 7.94 -28.81 -3.25
N ALA A 304 7.35 -28.86 -4.45
CA ALA A 304 6.27 -27.96 -4.82
C ALA A 304 4.93 -28.71 -4.68
N PRO A 305 3.85 -28.01 -4.26
CA PRO A 305 2.50 -28.56 -4.27
C PRO A 305 2.14 -29.24 -5.58
N VAL A 306 1.31 -30.28 -5.51
CA VAL A 306 0.68 -30.88 -6.69
C VAL A 306 -0.76 -30.42 -6.75
N ILE A 307 -1.18 -29.91 -7.91
CA ILE A 307 -2.58 -29.58 -8.21
C ILE A 307 -3.08 -30.56 -9.27
N LYS A 308 -4.27 -31.12 -9.07
CA LYS A 308 -4.90 -32.11 -9.96
C LYS A 308 -6.43 -32.05 -9.84
N ASP A 309 -7.11 -32.87 -10.63
CA ASP A 309 -8.57 -33.07 -10.56
C ASP A 309 -9.33 -31.74 -10.59
N VAL A 310 -9.00 -30.89 -11.57
CA VAL A 310 -9.67 -29.61 -11.80
C VAL A 310 -11.03 -29.85 -12.46
N GLU A 311 -12.08 -29.26 -11.92
CA GLU A 311 -13.42 -29.31 -12.48
C GLU A 311 -14.05 -27.90 -12.43
N ILE A 312 -14.83 -27.56 -13.45
CA ILE A 312 -15.57 -26.31 -13.54
C ILE A 312 -17.06 -26.64 -13.54
N THR A 313 -17.79 -26.11 -12.57
CA THR A 313 -19.21 -26.35 -12.34
C THR A 313 -19.99 -25.04 -12.25
N ASP A 314 -21.33 -25.15 -12.20
CA ASP A 314 -22.23 -24.02 -11.91
C ASP A 314 -22.02 -22.81 -12.83
N ILE A 315 -21.72 -23.05 -14.11
CA ILE A 315 -21.55 -21.99 -15.11
C ILE A 315 -22.91 -21.34 -15.37
N ASP A 316 -23.04 -20.09 -14.98
CA ASP A 316 -24.20 -19.23 -15.20
C ASP A 316 -23.75 -17.77 -15.47
N ASN A 317 -24.70 -16.83 -15.53
CA ASN A 317 -24.39 -15.42 -15.83
C ASN A 317 -23.84 -14.60 -14.65
N THR A 318 -23.81 -15.17 -13.44
CA THR A 318 -23.13 -14.61 -12.26
C THR A 318 -21.70 -15.14 -12.11
N GLY A 319 -21.27 -16.06 -12.98
CA GLY A 319 -19.93 -16.63 -13.03
C GLY A 319 -19.92 -18.16 -13.04
N TYR A 320 -18.92 -18.75 -12.37
CA TYR A 320 -18.71 -20.20 -12.37
C TYR A 320 -17.90 -20.64 -11.15
N THR A 321 -18.06 -21.90 -10.77
CA THR A 321 -17.30 -22.51 -9.67
C THR A 321 -16.11 -23.28 -10.24
N VAL A 322 -14.92 -23.07 -9.70
CA VAL A 322 -13.72 -23.87 -9.98
C VAL A 322 -13.40 -24.70 -8.76
N THR A 323 -13.21 -26.00 -8.94
CA THR A 323 -12.73 -26.91 -7.91
C THR A 323 -11.42 -27.56 -8.34
N CYS A 324 -10.57 -27.92 -7.38
CA CYS A 324 -9.37 -28.72 -7.63
C CYS A 324 -8.93 -29.47 -6.36
N THR A 325 -8.12 -30.52 -6.52
CA THR A 325 -7.38 -31.12 -5.41
C THR A 325 -5.96 -30.54 -5.36
N ALA A 326 -5.52 -30.07 -4.19
CA ALA A 326 -4.14 -29.62 -3.97
C ALA A 326 -3.49 -30.32 -2.76
N THR A 327 -2.30 -30.88 -2.96
CA THR A 327 -1.60 -31.70 -1.94
C THR A 327 -0.11 -31.38 -1.89
N ASP A 328 0.48 -31.46 -0.70
CA ASP A 328 1.90 -31.21 -0.46
C ASP A 328 2.41 -31.99 0.78
N ASP A 329 3.69 -32.40 0.81
CA ASP A 329 4.22 -33.24 1.90
C ASP A 329 4.60 -32.48 3.19
N LYS A 330 4.49 -31.15 3.20
CA LYS A 330 4.49 -30.27 4.39
C LYS A 330 3.22 -29.44 4.53
N GLY A 331 2.22 -29.71 3.69
CA GLY A 331 0.88 -29.17 3.76
C GLY A 331 0.72 -27.83 3.03
N ILE A 332 -0.47 -27.65 2.46
CA ILE A 332 -0.86 -26.45 1.73
C ILE A 332 -1.09 -25.28 2.70
N ASN A 333 -0.59 -24.11 2.33
CA ASN A 333 -0.83 -22.84 2.99
C ASN A 333 -2.10 -22.14 2.44
N ARG A 334 -2.24 -22.10 1.11
CA ARG A 334 -3.39 -21.52 0.39
C ARG A 334 -3.43 -21.97 -1.07
N VAL A 335 -4.60 -21.90 -1.68
CA VAL A 335 -4.79 -22.00 -3.13
C VAL A 335 -5.51 -20.76 -3.63
N GLN A 336 -4.91 -20.07 -4.59
CA GLN A 336 -5.39 -18.80 -5.17
C GLN A 336 -5.91 -19.01 -6.59
N PHE A 337 -6.99 -18.30 -6.93
CA PHE A 337 -7.72 -18.39 -8.20
C PHE A 337 -7.78 -17.03 -8.93
N PRO A 338 -6.64 -16.39 -9.25
CA PRO A 338 -6.64 -15.15 -10.05
C PRO A 338 -7.35 -15.36 -11.39
N THR A 339 -8.29 -14.46 -11.63
CA THR A 339 -9.20 -14.50 -12.78
C THR A 339 -9.25 -13.12 -13.44
N TRP A 340 -9.51 -13.08 -14.75
CA TRP A 340 -9.74 -11.86 -15.54
C TRP A 340 -10.60 -12.20 -16.77
N THR A 341 -11.20 -11.21 -17.41
CA THR A 341 -11.88 -11.41 -18.70
C THR A 341 -10.97 -11.13 -19.89
N GLU A 342 -11.19 -11.76 -21.04
CA GLU A 342 -10.46 -11.47 -22.30
C GLU A 342 -10.75 -10.04 -22.82
N LYS A 343 -11.82 -9.39 -22.34
CA LYS A 343 -12.17 -8.03 -22.73
C LYS A 343 -11.22 -7.05 -22.06
N ASP A 344 -10.58 -6.19 -22.86
CA ASP A 344 -9.61 -5.17 -22.43
C ASP A 344 -8.35 -5.70 -21.68
N GLY A 345 -8.23 -7.01 -21.50
CA GLY A 345 -7.07 -7.72 -20.96
C GLY A 345 -7.16 -7.95 -19.46
N GLN A 346 -6.03 -7.96 -18.75
CA GLN A 346 -5.99 -8.13 -17.29
C GLN A 346 -6.33 -6.83 -16.53
N ASP A 347 -7.28 -6.04 -17.02
CA ASP A 347 -7.63 -4.72 -16.47
C ASP A 347 -8.61 -4.81 -15.28
N ASP A 348 -9.24 -5.98 -15.08
CA ASP A 348 -10.09 -6.37 -13.96
C ASP A 348 -9.40 -7.36 -12.99
N LEU A 349 -8.18 -7.81 -13.31
CA LEU A 349 -7.39 -8.69 -12.44
C LEU A 349 -7.07 -8.01 -11.09
N ARG A 350 -7.53 -8.63 -10.00
CA ARG A 350 -7.26 -8.20 -8.62
C ARG A 350 -5.75 -8.13 -8.34
N GLN A 351 -5.17 -6.92 -8.27
CA GLN A 351 -3.71 -6.72 -8.20
C GLN A 351 -3.00 -7.43 -7.03
N ASP A 352 -3.68 -7.68 -5.91
CA ASP A 352 -3.13 -8.31 -4.70
C ASP A 352 -3.51 -9.80 -4.54
N TRP A 353 -4.00 -10.45 -5.62
CA TRP A 353 -4.49 -11.84 -5.64
C TRP A 353 -3.54 -12.88 -5.00
N ILE A 354 -2.23 -12.64 -4.99
CA ILE A 354 -1.21 -13.58 -4.47
C ILE A 354 -1.46 -13.89 -2.97
N THR A 355 -2.00 -12.92 -2.23
CA THR A 355 -2.23 -12.99 -0.77
C THR A 355 -3.64 -12.59 -0.34
N ASN A 356 -4.45 -12.00 -1.21
CA ASN A 356 -5.80 -11.58 -0.86
C ASN A 356 -6.71 -12.80 -0.64
N ALA A 357 -7.44 -12.83 0.48
CA ALA A 357 -8.37 -13.91 0.81
C ALA A 357 -9.59 -13.96 -0.14
N ALA A 358 -9.95 -12.85 -0.81
CA ALA A 358 -11.02 -12.81 -1.79
C ALA A 358 -10.68 -13.50 -3.13
N ALA A 359 -9.43 -13.95 -3.33
CA ALA A 359 -9.03 -14.83 -4.43
C ALA A 359 -8.74 -16.27 -3.97
N SER A 360 -8.82 -16.54 -2.66
CA SER A 360 -8.50 -17.85 -2.08
C SER A 360 -9.70 -18.79 -2.15
N GLY A 361 -9.47 -20.03 -2.58
CA GLY A 361 -10.47 -21.08 -2.46
C GLY A 361 -10.73 -21.48 -1.00
N THR A 362 -11.98 -21.81 -0.68
CA THR A 362 -12.35 -22.50 0.56
C THR A 362 -11.99 -23.98 0.44
N ASN A 363 -11.70 -24.67 1.55
CA ASN A 363 -11.23 -26.06 1.48
C ASN A 363 -12.01 -27.03 2.39
N GLU A 364 -12.22 -28.24 1.88
CA GLU A 364 -12.73 -29.38 2.64
C GLU A 364 -11.78 -30.56 2.42
N GLY A 365 -10.90 -30.81 3.39
CA GLY A 365 -9.75 -31.70 3.19
C GLY A 365 -8.77 -31.10 2.18
N ASP A 366 -8.38 -31.92 1.19
CA ASP A 366 -7.45 -31.56 0.11
C ASP A 366 -8.16 -30.90 -1.10
N THR A 367 -9.49 -30.81 -1.09
CA THR A 367 -10.30 -30.18 -2.15
C THR A 367 -10.45 -28.69 -1.87
N TYR A 368 -10.15 -27.86 -2.87
CA TYR A 368 -10.27 -26.40 -2.85
C TYR A 368 -11.31 -25.95 -3.86
N THR A 369 -12.24 -25.12 -3.42
CA THR A 369 -13.39 -24.61 -4.20
C THR A 369 -13.38 -23.08 -4.21
N PHE A 370 -13.56 -22.48 -5.38
CA PHE A 370 -13.66 -21.03 -5.54
C PHE A 370 -14.80 -20.65 -6.49
N ARG A 371 -15.61 -19.68 -6.11
CA ARG A 371 -16.65 -19.10 -6.98
C ARG A 371 -16.10 -17.84 -7.63
N VAL A 372 -15.82 -17.90 -8.93
CA VAL A 372 -15.62 -16.70 -9.74
C VAL A 372 -16.97 -15.99 -9.85
N LYS A 373 -17.00 -14.70 -9.46
CA LYS A 373 -18.17 -13.84 -9.57
C LYS A 373 -18.00 -12.82 -10.67
N ASP A 374 -18.98 -12.70 -11.56
CA ASP A 374 -18.95 -11.70 -12.62
C ASP A 374 -18.92 -10.25 -12.08
N SER A 375 -19.49 -10.02 -10.90
CA SER A 375 -19.50 -8.73 -10.20
C SER A 375 -18.12 -8.23 -9.79
N ASP A 376 -17.18 -9.12 -9.46
CA ASP A 376 -15.75 -8.78 -9.26
C ASP A 376 -15.06 -8.41 -10.58
N HIS A 377 -15.59 -8.91 -11.71
CA HIS A 377 -15.09 -8.76 -13.08
C HIS A 377 -15.92 -7.75 -13.88
N LYS A 378 -16.31 -6.65 -13.24
CA LYS A 378 -17.08 -5.53 -13.82
C LYS A 378 -18.37 -5.96 -14.54
N TYR A 379 -18.96 -7.11 -14.24
CA TYR A 379 -20.09 -7.70 -14.96
C TYR A 379 -19.82 -7.91 -16.48
N GLU A 380 -18.57 -8.17 -16.84
CA GLU A 380 -18.15 -8.38 -18.23
C GLU A 380 -18.56 -9.76 -18.75
N ARG A 381 -18.44 -9.97 -20.06
CA ARG A 381 -19.08 -11.10 -20.76
C ARG A 381 -18.15 -11.63 -21.84
N GLY A 382 -18.23 -12.94 -22.09
CA GLY A 382 -17.34 -13.65 -22.99
C GLY A 382 -16.39 -14.54 -22.21
N ILE A 383 -15.14 -14.65 -22.67
CA ILE A 383 -14.16 -15.59 -22.10
C ILE A 383 -13.58 -15.02 -20.80
N TYR A 384 -13.57 -15.85 -19.77
CA TYR A 384 -12.86 -15.63 -18.52
C TYR A 384 -11.71 -16.64 -18.44
N HIS A 385 -10.55 -16.17 -17.96
CA HIS A 385 -9.36 -16.97 -17.76
C HIS A 385 -9.10 -17.11 -16.26
N THR A 386 -9.08 -18.34 -15.73
CA THR A 386 -8.68 -18.62 -14.34
C THR A 386 -7.37 -19.39 -14.31
N HIS A 387 -6.40 -18.88 -13.55
CA HIS A 387 -5.22 -19.66 -13.15
C HIS A 387 -5.40 -20.16 -11.71
N ILE A 388 -4.83 -21.32 -11.39
CA ILE A 388 -4.85 -21.90 -10.05
C ILE A 388 -3.42 -21.97 -9.53
N TYR A 389 -3.14 -21.33 -8.40
CA TYR A 389 -1.83 -21.31 -7.73
C TYR A 389 -1.92 -21.91 -6.33
N ALA A 390 -1.34 -23.07 -6.11
CA ALA A 390 -1.18 -23.67 -4.78
C ALA A 390 0.17 -23.29 -4.18
N TYR A 391 0.16 -22.88 -2.91
CA TYR A 391 1.36 -22.55 -2.13
C TYR A 391 1.43 -23.45 -0.90
N ASP A 392 2.60 -23.99 -0.58
CA ASP A 392 2.86 -24.74 0.66
C ASP A 392 3.22 -23.80 1.84
N ASN A 393 3.47 -24.38 3.00
CA ASN A 393 3.96 -23.66 4.19
C ASN A 393 5.43 -23.20 4.09
N ALA A 394 6.21 -23.68 3.12
CA ALA A 394 7.61 -23.29 2.90
C ALA A 394 7.77 -22.19 1.82
N GLY A 395 6.69 -21.78 1.16
CA GLY A 395 6.69 -20.80 0.06
C GLY A 395 7.05 -21.40 -1.32
N ASN A 396 7.06 -22.72 -1.48
CA ASN A 396 7.02 -23.35 -2.80
C ASN A 396 5.63 -23.17 -3.40
N ALA A 397 5.55 -23.21 -4.73
CA ALA A 397 4.32 -22.96 -5.44
C ALA A 397 4.27 -23.72 -6.76
N THR A 398 3.08 -24.14 -7.13
CA THR A 398 2.75 -24.70 -8.45
C THR A 398 1.60 -23.90 -9.05
N MET A 399 1.64 -23.74 -10.37
CA MET A 399 0.59 -23.09 -11.14
C MET A 399 0.08 -24.05 -12.22
N ILE A 400 -1.24 -24.09 -12.39
CA ILE A 400 -1.91 -24.64 -13.57
C ILE A 400 -2.94 -23.64 -14.08
N ILE A 401 -3.33 -23.80 -15.34
CA ILE A 401 -4.35 -22.99 -16.01
C ILE A 401 -5.62 -23.85 -16.05
N ALA A 402 -6.75 -23.31 -15.61
CA ALA A 402 -8.05 -23.98 -15.75
C ALA A 402 -8.56 -23.80 -17.20
N ASP A 403 -9.51 -24.62 -17.64
CA ASP A 403 -10.12 -24.41 -18.97
C ASP A 403 -10.84 -23.06 -19.03
N ASP A 404 -10.73 -22.37 -20.17
CA ASP A 404 -11.36 -21.07 -20.41
C ASP A 404 -12.89 -21.17 -20.33
N VAL A 405 -13.53 -20.25 -19.59
CA VAL A 405 -14.99 -20.26 -19.38
C VAL A 405 -15.66 -19.13 -20.13
N GLU A 406 -16.55 -19.47 -21.06
CA GLU A 406 -17.41 -18.49 -21.73
C GLU A 406 -18.62 -18.14 -20.84
N VAL A 407 -18.50 -17.10 -20.01
CA VAL A 407 -19.62 -16.52 -19.25
C VAL A 407 -20.55 -15.80 -20.21
N LYS A 408 -21.66 -16.47 -20.53
CA LYS A 408 -22.64 -16.01 -21.52
C LYS A 408 -23.56 -14.94 -20.96
N ASN A 409 -24.03 -14.08 -21.86
CA ASN A 409 -25.07 -13.13 -21.56
C ASN A 409 -26.44 -13.82 -21.52
N ASP A 410 -26.71 -14.59 -20.47
CA ASP A 410 -28.04 -15.13 -20.20
C ASP A 410 -28.96 -14.07 -19.56
N LEU A 411 -28.43 -12.90 -19.21
CA LEU A 411 -29.17 -11.67 -18.83
C LEU A 411 -29.92 -11.03 -20.01
N THR A 412 -30.27 -11.84 -21.01
CA THR A 412 -31.66 -11.84 -21.44
C THR A 412 -32.58 -12.23 -20.27
N GLY A 413 -32.83 -11.29 -19.34
CA GLY A 413 -33.83 -11.42 -18.28
C GLY A 413 -35.18 -11.90 -18.80
N ASP A 414 -35.64 -13.04 -18.30
CA ASP A 414 -36.61 -13.96 -18.91
C ASP A 414 -37.93 -13.35 -19.42
N LYS A 415 -38.33 -12.18 -18.89
CA LYS A 415 -39.56 -11.49 -19.29
C LYS A 415 -39.39 -9.98 -19.15
N ALA A 416 -39.94 -9.22 -20.11
CA ALA A 416 -39.99 -7.76 -20.03
C ALA A 416 -41.38 -7.23 -20.39
N ILE A 417 -41.82 -6.14 -19.74
CA ILE A 417 -43.05 -5.41 -20.07
C ILE A 417 -42.84 -3.89 -19.97
N ILE A 418 -43.60 -3.12 -20.76
CA ILE A 418 -43.65 -1.66 -20.67
C ILE A 418 -44.98 -1.24 -20.02
N TYR A 419 -44.91 -0.56 -18.88
CA TYR A 419 -46.08 -0.06 -18.16
C TYR A 419 -45.83 1.33 -17.59
N ASN A 420 -46.83 2.23 -17.62
CA ASN A 420 -46.74 3.62 -17.14
C ASN A 420 -45.58 4.47 -17.75
N GLY A 421 -44.98 4.02 -18.85
CA GLY A 421 -43.81 4.63 -19.49
C GLY A 421 -42.46 4.23 -18.85
N HIS A 422 -42.47 3.13 -18.09
CA HIS A 422 -41.34 2.44 -17.47
C HIS A 422 -41.20 1.06 -18.11
N THR A 423 -40.01 0.48 -18.12
CA THR A 423 -39.76 -0.88 -18.61
C THR A 423 -39.35 -1.77 -17.45
N TYR A 424 -40.09 -2.84 -17.22
CA TYR A 424 -39.81 -3.83 -16.18
C TYR A 424 -39.17 -5.04 -16.81
N VAL A 425 -38.08 -5.54 -16.22
CA VAL A 425 -37.37 -6.74 -16.66
C VAL A 425 -37.23 -7.68 -15.47
N ARG A 426 -37.76 -8.89 -15.58
CA ARG A 426 -37.59 -9.95 -14.58
C ARG A 426 -36.34 -10.74 -14.93
N TYR A 427 -35.52 -10.98 -13.94
CA TYR A 427 -34.35 -11.83 -14.02
C TYR A 427 -34.57 -13.03 -13.10
N GLU A 428 -34.31 -14.23 -13.62
CA GLU A 428 -34.35 -15.47 -12.85
C GLU A 428 -32.99 -15.76 -12.18
N ASP A 429 -32.09 -14.77 -12.12
CA ASP A 429 -30.71 -14.95 -11.68
C ASP A 429 -30.59 -14.72 -10.18
N ILE A 430 -29.83 -15.59 -9.51
CA ILE A 430 -29.63 -15.52 -8.06
C ILE A 430 -28.53 -14.51 -7.78
N MET A 431 -28.88 -13.43 -7.09
CA MET A 431 -27.98 -12.41 -6.59
C MET A 431 -28.43 -12.03 -5.18
N THR A 432 -27.51 -11.63 -4.30
CA THR A 432 -27.92 -10.93 -3.08
C THR A 432 -28.63 -9.62 -3.44
N TRP A 433 -29.44 -9.08 -2.53
CA TRP A 433 -30.17 -7.83 -2.79
C TRP A 433 -29.25 -6.68 -3.22
N ASP A 434 -28.07 -6.55 -2.59
CA ASP A 434 -27.09 -5.51 -2.95
C ASP A 434 -26.43 -5.74 -4.31
N GLU A 435 -26.09 -6.97 -4.68
CA GLU A 435 -25.59 -7.31 -6.02
C GLU A 435 -26.64 -6.98 -7.08
N ALA A 436 -27.91 -7.34 -6.85
CA ALA A 436 -29.03 -7.03 -7.75
C ALA A 436 -29.31 -5.52 -7.83
N ASN A 437 -29.20 -4.79 -6.72
CA ASN A 437 -29.35 -3.34 -6.64
C ASN A 437 -28.21 -2.61 -7.38
N ALA A 438 -26.96 -3.08 -7.23
CA ALA A 438 -25.80 -2.57 -7.97
C ALA A 438 -25.93 -2.85 -9.47
N PHE A 439 -26.33 -4.07 -9.84
CA PHE A 439 -26.63 -4.44 -11.23
C PHE A 439 -27.68 -3.53 -11.85
N CYS A 440 -28.82 -3.33 -11.18
CA CYS A 440 -29.88 -2.46 -11.67
C CYS A 440 -29.37 -1.02 -11.91
N LYS A 441 -28.62 -0.45 -10.96
CA LYS A 441 -28.02 0.90 -11.08
C LYS A 441 -27.06 0.99 -12.28
N LYS A 442 -26.17 -0.01 -12.43
CA LYS A 442 -25.23 -0.10 -13.57
C LYS A 442 -25.96 -0.13 -14.91
N HIS A 443 -27.11 -0.78 -14.98
CA HIS A 443 -27.95 -0.86 -16.17
C HIS A 443 -29.01 0.27 -16.27
N LEU A 444 -28.78 1.42 -15.61
CA LEU A 444 -29.62 2.63 -15.66
C LEU A 444 -31.05 2.44 -15.13
N GLY A 445 -31.25 1.47 -14.24
CA GLY A 445 -32.50 1.17 -13.57
C GLY A 445 -32.37 1.12 -12.05
N TYR A 446 -33.42 0.57 -11.42
CA TYR A 446 -33.49 0.30 -10.00
C TYR A 446 -34.13 -1.07 -9.76
N LEU A 447 -33.97 -1.64 -8.56
CA LEU A 447 -34.88 -2.69 -8.13
C LEU A 447 -36.31 -2.13 -8.07
N LEU A 448 -37.27 -2.94 -8.50
CA LEU A 448 -38.70 -2.62 -8.65
C LEU A 448 -39.27 -1.81 -7.48
N ALA A 449 -39.92 -0.67 -7.80
CA ALA A 449 -40.70 0.12 -6.84
C ALA A 449 -42.21 0.03 -7.12
N ILE A 450 -42.99 -0.41 -6.13
CA ILE A 450 -44.44 -0.58 -6.27
C ILE A 450 -45.16 0.47 -5.42
N ASN A 451 -45.68 1.51 -6.05
CA ASN A 451 -46.27 2.65 -5.34
C ASN A 451 -47.79 2.79 -5.53
N THR A 452 -48.45 1.89 -6.26
CA THR A 452 -49.93 1.80 -6.33
C THR A 452 -50.44 0.36 -6.38
N GLU A 453 -51.73 0.16 -6.07
CA GLU A 453 -52.42 -1.13 -6.15
C GLU A 453 -52.51 -1.65 -7.60
N GLU A 454 -52.54 -0.75 -8.59
CA GLU A 454 -52.50 -1.12 -10.01
C GLU A 454 -51.10 -1.62 -10.43
N GLU A 455 -50.03 -1.02 -9.92
CA GLU A 455 -48.66 -1.51 -10.15
C GLU A 455 -48.46 -2.89 -9.53
N GLN A 456 -48.96 -3.09 -8.30
CA GLN A 456 -48.93 -4.37 -7.62
C GLN A 456 -49.55 -5.49 -8.47
N LYS A 457 -50.77 -5.30 -8.97
CA LYS A 457 -51.47 -6.31 -9.79
C LYS A 457 -50.74 -6.64 -11.10
N ILE A 458 -50.18 -5.63 -11.77
CA ILE A 458 -49.38 -5.85 -12.98
C ILE A 458 -48.10 -6.62 -12.65
N MET A 459 -47.46 -6.37 -11.50
CA MET A 459 -46.28 -7.11 -11.05
C MET A 459 -46.61 -8.55 -10.65
N GLU A 460 -47.77 -8.81 -10.03
CA GLU A 460 -48.27 -10.17 -9.73
C GLU A 460 -48.43 -11.00 -11.01
N GLU A 461 -49.12 -10.47 -12.02
CA GLU A 461 -49.26 -11.11 -13.34
C GLU A 461 -47.91 -11.27 -14.06
N PHE A 462 -46.99 -10.31 -13.87
CA PHE A 462 -45.68 -10.33 -14.48
C PHE A 462 -44.78 -11.44 -13.93
N ILE A 463 -44.80 -11.70 -12.61
CA ILE A 463 -43.94 -12.72 -11.97
C ILE A 463 -44.55 -14.13 -11.93
N ALA A 464 -45.86 -14.30 -12.12
CA ALA A 464 -46.57 -15.56 -11.87
C ALA A 464 -45.97 -16.80 -12.57
N ASP A 465 -45.51 -16.63 -13.82
CA ASP A 465 -44.90 -17.67 -14.66
C ASP A 465 -43.38 -17.83 -14.47
N GLY A 466 -42.80 -17.16 -13.47
CA GLY A 466 -41.36 -17.24 -13.18
C GLY A 466 -40.90 -18.53 -12.52
N LYS A 467 -39.59 -18.77 -12.58
CA LYS A 467 -38.93 -19.99 -12.09
C LYS A 467 -38.64 -19.91 -10.60
N ARG A 468 -38.20 -18.75 -10.10
CA ARG A 468 -37.87 -18.54 -8.67
C ARG A 468 -39.09 -18.52 -7.75
N TYR A 469 -38.85 -18.73 -6.46
CA TYR A 469 -39.87 -18.69 -5.41
C TYR A 469 -40.36 -17.25 -5.17
N SER A 470 -39.44 -16.31 -5.22
CA SER A 470 -39.60 -14.89 -4.96
C SER A 470 -38.61 -14.06 -5.81
N TYR A 471 -38.81 -12.75 -5.85
CA TYR A 471 -37.93 -11.80 -6.54
C TYR A 471 -37.63 -10.61 -5.63
N HIS A 472 -36.38 -10.18 -5.56
CA HIS A 472 -36.01 -8.93 -4.88
C HIS A 472 -36.72 -7.72 -5.49
N ILE A 473 -37.17 -6.84 -4.62
CA ILE A 473 -37.78 -5.54 -4.94
C ILE A 473 -37.03 -4.44 -4.16
N GLY A 474 -37.15 -3.18 -4.57
CA GLY A 474 -36.29 -2.12 -4.05
C GLY A 474 -36.57 -1.66 -2.61
N ILE A 475 -37.56 -2.23 -1.92
CA ILE A 475 -37.92 -1.79 -0.56
C ILE A 475 -36.92 -2.35 0.46
N ASN A 476 -36.42 -1.50 1.34
CA ASN A 476 -35.46 -1.86 2.39
C ASN A 476 -35.53 -0.87 3.55
N ASP A 477 -35.04 -1.22 4.74
CA ASP A 477 -34.93 -0.32 5.88
C ASP A 477 -33.57 -0.29 6.59
N THR A 478 -32.52 -0.74 5.89
CA THR A 478 -31.09 -0.68 6.29
C THR A 478 -30.60 0.62 6.95
N GLU A 479 -31.18 1.79 6.63
CA GLU A 479 -30.85 3.06 7.28
C GLU A 479 -31.45 3.19 8.70
N LYS A 480 -32.60 2.55 8.94
CA LYS A 480 -33.36 2.59 10.19
C LYS A 480 -34.47 1.53 10.21
N GLU A 481 -34.29 0.53 11.05
CA GLU A 481 -35.27 -0.50 11.44
C GLU A 481 -36.74 -0.01 11.55
N GLY A 482 -37.65 -0.78 10.96
CA GLY A 482 -39.09 -0.54 10.86
C GLY A 482 -39.47 0.67 10.00
N SER A 483 -38.57 1.19 9.16
CA SER A 483 -38.75 2.47 8.45
C SER A 483 -38.48 2.41 6.94
N PHE A 484 -39.02 1.39 6.28
CA PHE A 484 -38.89 1.10 4.85
C PHE A 484 -38.90 2.28 3.88
N VAL A 485 -37.93 2.25 2.96
CA VAL A 485 -37.69 3.17 1.84
C VAL A 485 -37.45 2.39 0.54
N TRP A 486 -37.68 3.02 -0.62
CA TRP A 486 -37.29 2.44 -1.92
C TRP A 486 -35.83 2.81 -2.24
N SER A 487 -35.06 1.86 -2.75
CA SER A 487 -33.69 2.06 -3.24
C SER A 487 -33.60 3.02 -4.45
N SER A 488 -34.70 3.18 -5.19
CA SER A 488 -34.87 4.24 -6.21
C SER A 488 -34.93 5.65 -5.64
N GLY A 489 -35.08 5.80 -4.32
CA GLY A 489 -35.32 7.07 -3.64
C GLY A 489 -36.75 7.60 -3.80
N GLU A 490 -37.66 6.80 -4.38
CA GLU A 490 -39.08 7.11 -4.39
C GLU A 490 -39.68 7.08 -2.98
N LYS A 491 -40.74 7.87 -2.77
CA LYS A 491 -41.46 7.82 -1.51
C LYS A 491 -42.38 6.59 -1.49
N VAL A 492 -42.19 5.71 -0.51
CA VAL A 492 -43.15 4.64 -0.20
C VAL A 492 -44.54 5.24 0.03
N THR A 493 -45.49 4.83 -0.82
CA THR A 493 -46.91 5.25 -0.75
C THR A 493 -47.91 4.09 -0.78
N TYR A 494 -47.41 2.87 -0.95
CA TYR A 494 -48.16 1.63 -0.96
C TYR A 494 -47.28 0.51 -0.38
N THR A 495 -47.90 -0.49 0.26
CA THR A 495 -47.25 -1.70 0.78
C THR A 495 -48.20 -2.89 0.63
N ASN A 496 -47.68 -4.08 0.29
CA ASN A 496 -48.47 -5.32 0.17
C ASN A 496 -47.82 -6.51 0.91
N TRP A 497 -47.38 -6.28 2.14
CA TRP A 497 -46.82 -7.32 3.01
C TRP A 497 -47.77 -8.51 3.20
N GLU A 498 -47.22 -9.72 3.28
CA GLU A 498 -47.96 -10.95 3.60
C GLU A 498 -48.40 -10.93 5.10
N PRO A 499 -49.43 -11.67 5.53
CA PRO A 499 -49.83 -11.67 6.94
C PRO A 499 -48.68 -12.04 7.89
N ASN A 500 -48.43 -11.14 8.86
CA ASN A 500 -47.33 -11.10 9.83
C ASN A 500 -46.00 -10.51 9.33
N GLU A 501 -45.89 -10.13 8.04
CA GLU A 501 -44.73 -9.41 7.50
C GLU A 501 -44.94 -7.87 7.59
N PRO A 502 -43.87 -7.05 7.65
CA PRO A 502 -42.48 -7.46 7.85
C PRO A 502 -42.28 -7.98 9.29
N ASN A 503 -41.44 -9.00 9.46
CA ASN A 503 -41.30 -9.74 10.71
C ASN A 503 -39.92 -9.65 11.40
N ASP A 504 -38.89 -9.15 10.70
CA ASP A 504 -37.50 -9.03 11.18
C ASP A 504 -36.93 -10.37 11.72
N TYR A 505 -36.90 -11.42 10.87
CA TYR A 505 -36.54 -12.76 11.33
C TYR A 505 -35.04 -12.94 11.64
N GLY A 506 -34.76 -13.53 12.80
CA GLY A 506 -33.42 -14.04 13.13
C GLY A 506 -32.45 -12.94 13.56
N ASP A 507 -31.40 -12.72 12.76
CA ASP A 507 -30.34 -11.74 13.02
C ASP A 507 -30.56 -10.39 12.29
N GLY A 508 -31.67 -10.25 11.54
CA GLY A 508 -32.06 -9.03 10.81
C GLY A 508 -32.56 -9.32 9.39
N GLU A 509 -33.71 -8.75 9.01
CA GLU A 509 -34.29 -8.86 7.64
C GLU A 509 -34.54 -7.49 6.97
N ASP A 510 -33.50 -6.75 6.56
CA ASP A 510 -33.71 -5.39 6.01
C ASP A 510 -34.27 -5.32 4.57
N TYR A 511 -34.44 -6.44 3.83
CA TYR A 511 -34.54 -6.42 2.36
C TYR A 511 -35.81 -7.05 1.77
N GLY A 512 -36.62 -6.26 1.07
CA GLY A 512 -37.89 -6.73 0.52
C GLY A 512 -37.80 -7.66 -0.70
N GLN A 513 -38.67 -8.66 -0.70
CA GLN A 513 -38.93 -9.56 -1.82
C GLN A 513 -40.44 -9.67 -2.09
N ILE A 514 -40.83 -9.93 -3.35
CA ILE A 514 -42.21 -10.28 -3.74
C ILE A 514 -42.30 -11.80 -3.96
N ARG A 515 -43.20 -12.49 -3.24
CA ARG A 515 -43.40 -13.94 -3.34
C ARG A 515 -44.24 -14.29 -4.57
N ARG A 516 -43.75 -15.18 -5.44
CA ARG A 516 -44.41 -15.51 -6.73
C ARG A 516 -45.83 -16.07 -6.59
N LYS A 517 -46.10 -16.83 -5.54
CA LYS A 517 -47.39 -17.52 -5.37
C LYS A 517 -48.50 -16.64 -4.77
N SER A 518 -48.16 -15.78 -3.81
CA SER A 518 -49.13 -14.92 -3.12
C SER A 518 -49.20 -13.51 -3.72
N GLY A 519 -48.15 -13.07 -4.41
CA GLY A 519 -47.98 -11.67 -4.83
C GLY A 519 -47.57 -10.74 -3.69
N GLN A 520 -47.65 -11.21 -2.44
CA GLN A 520 -47.40 -10.40 -1.26
C GLN A 520 -45.89 -10.35 -0.94
N TRP A 521 -45.52 -9.37 -0.13
CA TRP A 521 -44.13 -9.05 0.17
C TRP A 521 -43.68 -9.65 1.49
N ASN A 522 -42.38 -9.91 1.58
CA ASN A 522 -41.66 -10.41 2.74
C ASN A 522 -40.38 -9.57 2.86
N ASP A 523 -40.01 -9.17 4.06
CA ASP A 523 -38.68 -8.69 4.38
C ASP A 523 -37.73 -9.90 4.48
N ASN A 524 -36.45 -9.77 4.13
CA ASN A 524 -35.57 -10.93 3.99
C ASN A 524 -34.12 -10.56 4.34
N SER A 525 -33.35 -11.56 4.74
CA SER A 525 -31.92 -11.37 5.02
C SER A 525 -31.12 -11.29 3.71
N ILE A 526 -30.04 -10.49 3.71
CA ILE A 526 -29.11 -10.37 2.57
C ILE A 526 -28.44 -11.71 2.20
N ALA A 527 -28.43 -12.68 3.13
CA ALA A 527 -27.86 -14.01 2.92
C ALA A 527 -28.77 -14.98 2.14
N ASP A 528 -30.02 -14.62 1.82
CA ASP A 528 -30.91 -15.50 1.04
C ASP A 528 -30.55 -15.49 -0.46
N LEU A 529 -30.07 -16.63 -0.94
CA LEU A 529 -29.71 -16.91 -2.33
C LEU A 529 -30.80 -17.68 -3.10
N SER A 530 -32.08 -17.53 -2.73
CA SER A 530 -33.23 -18.18 -3.40
C SER A 530 -34.01 -17.26 -4.36
N CYS A 531 -33.78 -15.95 -4.28
CA CYS A 531 -34.49 -14.91 -5.03
C CYS A 531 -33.99 -14.77 -6.48
N GLY A 532 -34.90 -14.44 -7.40
CA GLY A 532 -34.56 -13.68 -8.61
C GLY A 532 -34.61 -12.18 -8.32
N PHE A 533 -34.69 -11.32 -9.34
CA PHE A 533 -34.98 -9.90 -9.13
C PHE A 533 -35.80 -9.27 -10.26
N VAL A 534 -36.43 -8.13 -9.98
CA VAL A 534 -37.08 -7.31 -11.02
C VAL A 534 -36.42 -5.95 -11.08
N MET A 535 -35.87 -5.62 -12.25
CA MET A 535 -35.36 -4.28 -12.57
C MET A 535 -36.48 -3.42 -13.15
N GLU A 536 -36.65 -2.22 -12.60
CA GLU A 536 -37.44 -1.14 -13.18
C GLU A 536 -36.50 -0.14 -13.86
N LEU A 537 -36.55 -0.09 -15.19
CA LEU A 537 -36.02 1.01 -15.97
C LEU A 537 -37.06 2.13 -15.98
N PRO A 538 -36.70 3.35 -15.55
CA PRO A 538 -37.64 4.47 -15.44
C PRO A 538 -38.15 5.03 -16.78
N PHE A 539 -37.65 4.50 -17.89
CA PHE A 539 -38.02 4.90 -19.25
C PHE A 539 -38.52 3.72 -20.08
N ASP A 540 -39.35 4.06 -21.05
CA ASP A 540 -39.87 3.23 -22.12
C ASP A 540 -38.75 3.00 -23.16
N VAL A 541 -38.15 1.81 -23.14
CA VAL A 541 -36.94 1.50 -23.93
C VAL A 541 -37.16 1.57 -25.45
N GLU A 542 -38.38 1.31 -25.94
CA GLU A 542 -38.73 1.47 -27.37
C GLU A 542 -38.62 2.93 -27.83
N LYS A 543 -38.65 3.90 -26.90
CA LYS A 543 -38.68 5.33 -27.19
C LYS A 543 -37.35 6.03 -26.88
N VAL A 544 -36.33 5.28 -26.47
CA VAL A 544 -34.99 5.79 -26.15
C VAL A 544 -34.03 5.51 -27.31
N ASN A 545 -33.17 6.48 -27.61
CA ASN A 545 -32.22 6.37 -28.72
C ASN A 545 -31.04 5.44 -28.34
N SER A 546 -30.56 4.66 -29.31
CA SER A 546 -29.68 3.49 -29.07
C SER A 546 -28.42 3.77 -28.24
N THR A 547 -27.85 4.97 -28.32
CA THR A 547 -26.62 5.37 -27.61
C THR A 547 -26.73 5.32 -26.08
N LEU A 548 -27.94 5.42 -25.51
CA LEU A 548 -28.13 5.44 -24.05
C LEU A 548 -28.11 4.05 -23.40
N LEU A 549 -28.10 2.97 -24.19
CA LEU A 549 -28.57 1.65 -23.75
C LEU A 549 -27.49 0.56 -23.68
N GLY A 550 -26.20 0.90 -23.76
CA GLY A 550 -25.08 0.04 -23.27
C GLY A 550 -25.15 -1.47 -23.59
N GLY A 551 -25.53 -1.85 -24.81
CA GLY A 551 -25.68 -3.27 -25.21
C GLY A 551 -27.07 -3.89 -24.96
N LEU A 552 -27.87 -3.36 -24.03
CA LEU A 552 -29.25 -3.78 -23.73
C LEU A 552 -30.17 -3.78 -24.96
N ASN A 553 -29.88 -2.94 -25.96
CA ASN A 553 -30.57 -2.94 -27.26
C ASN A 553 -30.64 -4.32 -27.94
N GLN A 554 -29.57 -5.11 -27.89
CA GLN A 554 -29.52 -6.41 -28.58
C GLN A 554 -30.37 -7.47 -27.88
N VAL A 555 -30.55 -7.33 -26.56
CA VAL A 555 -31.41 -8.15 -25.71
C VAL A 555 -32.87 -7.78 -25.96
N LEU A 556 -33.21 -6.49 -25.81
CA LEU A 556 -34.58 -5.97 -25.95
C LEU A 556 -35.17 -6.17 -27.35
N ALA A 557 -34.37 -6.00 -28.41
CA ALA A 557 -34.80 -6.20 -29.79
C ALA A 557 -35.23 -7.66 -30.09
N LYS A 558 -34.71 -8.65 -29.36
CA LYS A 558 -35.11 -10.06 -29.49
C LYS A 558 -36.44 -10.39 -28.78
N TRP A 559 -36.93 -9.51 -27.90
CA TRP A 559 -38.14 -9.74 -27.12
C TRP A 559 -39.35 -8.98 -27.64
N LEU A 560 -39.16 -7.70 -27.94
CA LEU A 560 -40.25 -6.80 -28.34
C LEU A 560 -40.73 -7.06 -29.78
N HIS A 561 -39.98 -7.86 -30.55
CA HIS A 561 -40.29 -8.21 -31.94
C HIS A 561 -40.60 -9.71 -32.15
N LYS A 562 -40.92 -10.46 -31.08
CA LYS A 562 -41.00 -11.93 -31.16
C LYS A 562 -42.27 -12.47 -31.83
N ASP A 563 -43.22 -11.61 -32.22
CA ASP A 563 -44.51 -12.00 -32.83
C ASP A 563 -44.66 -11.69 -34.33
N ASP A 564 -43.65 -11.10 -35.00
CA ASP A 564 -43.68 -10.91 -36.47
C ASP A 564 -43.21 -12.17 -37.23
N SER A 565 -43.95 -13.26 -37.05
CA SER A 565 -43.82 -14.50 -37.85
C SER A 565 -45.11 -14.85 -38.61
N PHE A 566 -45.61 -13.90 -39.40
CA PHE A 566 -46.47 -14.22 -40.55
C PHE A 566 -45.87 -13.67 -41.84
N ALA A 567 -45.57 -14.59 -42.76
CA ALA A 567 -44.92 -14.29 -44.02
C ALA A 567 -45.91 -13.75 -45.05
N GLU A 568 -45.44 -12.79 -45.87
CA GLU A 568 -45.87 -12.68 -47.26
C GLU A 568 -44.65 -12.65 -48.18
N GLU A 569 -44.40 -13.75 -48.87
CA GLU A 569 -43.72 -13.70 -50.16
C GLU A 569 -44.64 -13.00 -51.16
N SER A 570 -44.16 -11.97 -51.88
CA SER A 570 -43.96 -12.11 -53.34
C SER A 570 -43.50 -10.82 -54.05
N LYS A 571 -42.54 -11.04 -54.97
CA LYS A 571 -42.31 -10.30 -56.23
C LYS A 571 -41.78 -8.85 -56.20
N GLN A 572 -40.49 -8.78 -56.49
CA GLN A 572 -39.84 -7.82 -57.42
C GLN A 572 -40.56 -7.76 -58.81
N PRO A 573 -40.33 -6.76 -59.71
CA PRO A 573 -38.99 -6.30 -60.12
C PRO A 573 -38.76 -4.80 -60.47
N GLU A 574 -37.46 -4.46 -60.58
CA GLU A 574 -36.78 -3.49 -61.49
C GLU A 574 -37.27 -2.02 -61.60
N GLU A 575 -36.38 -1.01 -61.54
CA GLU A 575 -35.45 -0.66 -62.62
C GLU A 575 -34.12 0.02 -62.18
N THR A 576 -33.07 -0.21 -62.98
CA THR A 576 -31.87 0.61 -63.36
C THR A 576 -31.65 2.02 -62.75
N GLN A 577 -30.45 2.62 -62.56
CA GLN A 577 -29.03 2.39 -62.94
C GLN A 577 -28.15 3.46 -62.19
N ALA A 578 -26.80 3.58 -62.20
CA ALA A 578 -25.64 2.81 -62.69
C ALA A 578 -24.31 3.28 -62.03
N LYS A 579 -23.24 2.46 -62.16
CA LYS A 579 -21.78 2.79 -62.23
C LYS A 579 -21.04 3.54 -61.08
N THR A 580 -20.27 2.73 -60.37
CA THR A 580 -18.91 2.90 -59.78
C THR A 580 -17.79 3.28 -60.80
N PRO A 581 -16.48 3.45 -60.43
CA PRO A 581 -15.81 3.68 -59.12
C PRO A 581 -14.62 4.70 -59.17
N GLU A 582 -13.72 4.66 -58.15
CA GLU A 582 -12.28 5.02 -58.15
C GLU A 582 -11.88 6.53 -58.08
N THR A 583 -10.77 6.99 -57.47
CA THR A 583 -9.57 6.31 -56.87
C THR A 583 -8.83 7.20 -55.83
N SER A 584 -7.87 6.59 -55.11
CA SER A 584 -6.64 7.17 -54.48
C SER A 584 -6.77 8.35 -53.49
N ALA A 585 -6.48 8.19 -52.19
CA ALA A 585 -5.19 7.84 -51.53
C ALA A 585 -4.24 9.04 -51.30
N ALA A 586 -3.98 9.33 -50.02
CA ALA A 586 -2.87 10.16 -49.56
C ALA A 586 -1.54 9.38 -49.62
N PRO A 587 -0.37 10.02 -49.43
CA PRO A 587 0.10 10.23 -48.06
C PRO A 587 0.84 11.56 -47.80
N SER A 588 0.97 11.94 -46.54
CA SER A 588 2.01 12.86 -46.08
C SER A 588 2.66 12.31 -44.80
N GLN A 589 3.98 12.28 -44.78
CA GLN A 589 4.76 12.00 -43.58
C GLN A 589 5.01 13.30 -42.79
N THR A 590 5.16 13.14 -41.47
CA THR A 590 5.66 14.05 -40.43
C THR A 590 7.16 14.40 -40.63
N PRO A 591 7.89 15.15 -39.74
CA PRO A 591 7.50 15.93 -38.54
C PRO A 591 8.17 17.34 -38.39
N SER A 592 7.74 18.14 -37.40
CA SER A 592 8.50 19.19 -36.66
C SER A 592 7.51 20.04 -35.83
N SER A 593 7.27 19.80 -34.53
CA SER A 593 8.08 20.13 -33.33
C SER A 593 8.02 21.58 -32.80
N LYS A 594 7.49 21.69 -31.57
CA LYS A 594 7.85 22.61 -30.45
C LYS A 594 7.43 24.09 -30.40
N GLU A 595 6.99 24.46 -29.17
CA GLU A 595 7.05 25.78 -28.49
C GLU A 595 6.18 26.94 -29.07
N SER A 596 5.61 27.89 -28.31
CA SER A 596 5.36 28.01 -26.85
C SER A 596 4.32 29.13 -26.58
N ILE A 597 3.45 28.94 -25.57
CA ILE A 597 2.90 29.93 -24.60
C ILE A 597 2.84 31.43 -25.02
N ASP A 598 1.64 32.04 -25.15
CA ASP A 598 1.08 32.97 -24.14
C ASP A 598 -0.35 33.53 -24.40
N LYS A 599 -1.11 33.71 -23.30
CA LYS A 599 -2.20 34.68 -22.95
C LYS A 599 -3.36 35.09 -23.90
N MET A 600 -4.59 34.83 -23.41
CA MET A 600 -5.76 35.74 -23.23
C MET A 600 -6.12 36.72 -24.41
N ALA A 601 -7.32 36.73 -25.00
CA ALA A 601 -8.62 36.99 -24.34
C ALA A 601 -9.83 36.97 -25.32
N ASP A 602 -11.00 36.59 -24.81
CA ASP A 602 -12.37 37.02 -25.21
C ASP A 602 -12.79 37.05 -26.70
N SER A 603 -13.52 36.01 -27.14
CA SER A 603 -14.72 36.19 -27.97
C SER A 603 -15.67 35.00 -27.84
N SER A 604 -16.96 35.28 -27.70
CA SER A 604 -18.06 34.31 -27.65
C SER A 604 -18.25 33.52 -28.95
N GLU A 605 -18.58 32.23 -28.85
CA GLU A 605 -19.78 31.65 -29.49
C GLU A 605 -20.17 30.32 -28.83
N GLU A 606 -21.47 30.00 -28.81
CA GLU A 606 -22.01 28.74 -28.29
C GLU A 606 -21.91 27.67 -29.38
N ASP A 607 -21.19 26.57 -29.14
CA ASP A 607 -21.36 25.31 -29.88
C ASP A 607 -21.33 24.12 -28.92
N ASP A 608 -22.15 23.12 -29.22
CA ASP A 608 -22.45 21.98 -28.34
C ASP A 608 -21.25 21.02 -28.21
N VAL A 609 -20.49 21.14 -27.12
CA VAL A 609 -19.63 20.05 -26.63
C VAL A 609 -20.45 19.19 -25.67
N ILE A 610 -20.96 18.06 -26.17
CA ILE A 610 -21.12 16.88 -25.32
C ILE A 610 -19.69 16.48 -24.98
N SER A 611 -19.30 16.67 -23.72
CA SER A 611 -18.04 16.13 -23.23
C SER A 611 -18.18 14.61 -23.18
N ASP A 612 -17.38 13.94 -24.00
CA ASP A 612 -16.83 12.64 -23.61
C ASP A 612 -16.12 12.80 -22.24
N ASP A 613 -15.92 11.70 -21.52
CA ASP A 613 -15.57 11.64 -20.09
C ASP A 613 -16.77 11.88 -19.14
N ILE A 614 -17.69 10.90 -19.13
CA ILE A 614 -18.42 10.56 -17.90
C ILE A 614 -17.60 9.48 -17.21
N GLU A 615 -16.88 9.83 -16.15
CA GLU A 615 -16.33 8.84 -15.21
C GLU A 615 -17.50 8.16 -14.47
N ASP A 616 -17.39 6.83 -14.26
CA ASP A 616 -18.47 5.93 -13.80
C ASP A 616 -18.88 6.10 -12.31
N ASP A 617 -19.26 7.32 -11.90
CA ASP A 617 -19.88 7.60 -10.59
C ASP A 617 -21.35 8.03 -10.75
N ASP A 618 -22.25 7.12 -10.38
CA ASP A 618 -23.70 7.30 -10.18
C ASP A 618 -24.47 8.11 -11.26
N PHE A 619 -25.18 7.41 -12.16
CA PHE A 619 -26.30 8.04 -12.86
C PHE A 619 -27.41 8.43 -11.85
N VAL A 620 -27.47 9.71 -11.49
CA VAL A 620 -28.45 10.21 -10.51
C VAL A 620 -29.76 10.56 -11.21
N PHE A 621 -30.84 9.91 -10.80
CA PHE A 621 -32.20 10.26 -11.19
C PHE A 621 -32.72 11.51 -10.44
N ALA A 622 -33.59 12.28 -11.08
CA ALA A 622 -34.25 13.44 -10.49
C ALA A 622 -34.98 13.08 -9.20
N ARG A 623 -34.57 13.68 -8.08
CA ARG A 623 -35.24 13.55 -6.79
C ARG A 623 -36.26 14.67 -6.53
N LYS A 624 -36.15 15.83 -7.20
CA LYS A 624 -37.20 16.87 -7.13
C LYS A 624 -37.31 17.77 -8.36
N ILE A 625 -38.54 18.17 -8.69
CA ILE A 625 -38.81 19.31 -9.59
C ILE A 625 -39.22 20.56 -8.80
N THR A 626 -38.49 21.65 -9.05
CA THR A 626 -38.74 22.97 -8.46
C THR A 626 -39.37 23.91 -9.49
N ILE A 627 -40.61 24.34 -9.25
CA ILE A 627 -41.24 25.43 -10.03
C ILE A 627 -40.78 26.78 -9.51
N LYS A 628 -40.16 27.59 -10.38
CA LYS A 628 -39.64 28.93 -10.03
C LYS A 628 -40.74 30.01 -9.94
N ASN A 629 -41.80 29.94 -10.75
CA ASN A 629 -42.90 30.92 -10.73
C ASN A 629 -43.65 30.90 -9.38
N HIS A 630 -43.88 32.06 -8.76
CA HIS A 630 -44.59 32.18 -7.49
C HIS A 630 -46.13 32.04 -7.65
N SER A 631 -46.84 31.70 -6.58
CA SER A 631 -48.30 31.80 -6.53
C SER A 631 -48.74 33.26 -6.69
N GLY A 632 -49.74 33.55 -7.52
CA GLY A 632 -50.11 34.94 -7.82
C GLY A 632 -50.93 35.12 -9.11
N TYR A 633 -51.18 36.38 -9.49
CA TYR A 633 -51.93 36.74 -10.70
C TYR A 633 -51.02 37.19 -11.84
N TYR A 634 -51.15 36.58 -13.01
CA TYR A 634 -50.27 36.78 -14.15
C TYR A 634 -51.02 37.19 -15.43
N LYS A 635 -50.46 38.13 -16.19
CA LYS A 635 -50.89 38.46 -17.56
C LYS A 635 -50.36 37.41 -18.53
N ILE A 636 -51.24 36.68 -19.23
CA ILE A 636 -50.82 35.51 -20.06
C ILE A 636 -49.72 35.81 -21.08
N LYS A 637 -49.72 36.98 -21.74
CA LYS A 637 -48.66 37.34 -22.72
C LYS A 637 -47.24 37.36 -22.14
N ARG A 638 -47.07 37.29 -20.81
CA ARG A 638 -45.78 37.26 -20.11
C ARG A 638 -45.57 36.01 -19.25
N LEU A 639 -46.45 35.00 -19.30
CA LEU A 639 -46.32 33.79 -18.46
C LEU A 639 -45.72 32.61 -19.23
N ARG A 640 -44.45 32.34 -18.95
CA ARG A 640 -43.76 31.07 -19.20
C ARG A 640 -43.50 30.42 -17.84
N LEU A 641 -43.93 29.18 -17.66
CA LEU A 641 -43.56 28.38 -16.50
C LEU A 641 -42.09 27.97 -16.64
N LYS A 642 -41.32 28.13 -15.56
CA LYS A 642 -39.94 27.70 -15.43
C LYS A 642 -39.91 26.67 -14.31
N ALA A 643 -39.51 25.45 -14.67
CA ALA A 643 -39.21 24.38 -13.74
C ALA A 643 -37.75 23.97 -13.92
N THR A 644 -37.15 23.44 -12.86
CA THR A 644 -35.82 22.81 -12.89
C THR A 644 -35.87 21.53 -12.08
N VAL A 645 -35.24 20.49 -12.60
CA VAL A 645 -34.80 19.32 -11.83
C VAL A 645 -33.79 19.78 -10.76
N ASP A 646 -33.54 18.98 -9.73
CA ASP A 646 -32.41 19.21 -8.82
C ASP A 646 -31.05 19.15 -9.54
N LYS A 647 -30.02 19.69 -8.89
CA LYS A 647 -28.72 19.90 -9.55
C LYS A 647 -27.95 18.61 -9.82
N LYS A 648 -28.15 17.58 -8.97
CA LYS A 648 -27.39 16.34 -9.02
C LYS A 648 -27.88 15.41 -10.14
N ALA A 649 -29.15 15.50 -10.52
CA ALA A 649 -29.70 14.65 -11.57
C ALA A 649 -28.93 14.74 -12.89
N SER A 650 -28.63 13.58 -13.49
CA SER A 650 -27.90 13.46 -14.75
C SER A 650 -28.74 14.02 -15.92
N ILE A 651 -30.03 13.70 -16.00
CA ILE A 651 -30.94 14.28 -17.00
C ILE A 651 -31.74 15.45 -16.41
N LYS A 652 -31.34 16.67 -16.78
CA LYS A 652 -31.99 17.94 -16.35
C LYS A 652 -33.21 18.34 -17.22
N LYS A 653 -33.64 17.49 -18.15
CA LYS A 653 -34.75 17.73 -19.10
C LYS A 653 -36.11 17.46 -18.43
N ILE A 654 -37.17 18.13 -18.91
CA ILE A 654 -38.54 18.03 -18.38
C ILE A 654 -39.58 17.98 -19.51
N THR A 655 -40.62 17.17 -19.32
CA THR A 655 -41.83 17.22 -20.14
C THR A 655 -42.92 18.04 -19.46
N TRP A 656 -43.80 18.66 -20.26
CA TRP A 656 -44.93 19.44 -19.77
C TRP A 656 -46.24 18.84 -20.28
N SER A 657 -47.17 18.55 -19.37
CA SER A 657 -48.51 18.07 -19.69
C SER A 657 -49.61 18.97 -19.08
N SER A 658 -50.84 18.79 -19.56
CA SER A 658 -52.01 19.50 -19.08
C SER A 658 -53.18 18.54 -18.94
N SER A 659 -53.84 18.56 -17.78
CA SER A 659 -55.04 17.76 -17.54
C SER A 659 -56.24 18.16 -18.41
N ASN A 660 -56.21 19.33 -19.06
CA ASN A 660 -57.24 19.70 -20.03
C ASN A 660 -56.75 20.70 -21.10
N LYS A 661 -56.17 20.15 -22.18
CA LYS A 661 -55.73 20.88 -23.39
C LYS A 661 -56.87 21.65 -24.11
N LYS A 662 -58.16 21.44 -23.78
CA LYS A 662 -59.29 22.24 -24.31
C LYS A 662 -59.44 23.59 -23.60
N TYR A 663 -58.89 23.75 -22.39
CA TYR A 663 -58.97 24.99 -21.60
C TYR A 663 -57.63 25.73 -21.50
N VAL A 664 -56.55 25.00 -21.18
CA VAL A 664 -55.18 25.52 -21.11
C VAL A 664 -54.27 24.48 -21.73
N SER A 665 -53.38 24.88 -22.64
CA SER A 665 -52.30 24.03 -23.14
C SER A 665 -50.95 24.61 -22.75
N VAL A 666 -49.94 23.74 -22.70
CA VAL A 666 -48.55 24.05 -22.40
C VAL A 666 -47.68 23.42 -23.50
N ASN A 667 -46.60 24.08 -23.90
CA ASN A 667 -45.63 23.52 -24.84
C ASN A 667 -44.34 23.05 -24.11
N SER A 668 -43.43 22.38 -24.82
CA SER A 668 -42.14 21.92 -24.29
C SER A 668 -41.32 23.01 -23.58
N LYS A 669 -41.42 24.27 -24.04
CA LYS A 669 -40.77 25.43 -23.44
C LYS A 669 -41.53 25.99 -22.21
N GLY A 670 -42.59 25.35 -21.71
CA GLY A 670 -43.38 25.79 -20.55
C GLY A 670 -44.30 27.00 -20.79
N LYS A 671 -44.53 27.40 -22.05
CA LYS A 671 -45.37 28.56 -22.40
C LYS A 671 -46.85 28.14 -22.40
N LEU A 672 -47.69 28.87 -21.66
CA LEU A 672 -49.12 28.58 -21.56
C LEU A 672 -49.95 29.28 -22.64
N THR A 673 -50.94 28.56 -23.18
CA THR A 673 -51.96 29.07 -24.10
C THR A 673 -53.36 28.79 -23.54
N ILE A 674 -54.11 29.85 -23.19
CA ILE A 674 -55.51 29.78 -22.75
C ILE A 674 -56.44 29.78 -23.96
N LYS A 675 -57.48 28.94 -23.92
CA LYS A 675 -58.64 28.97 -24.84
C LYS A 675 -59.84 29.66 -24.16
N LYS A 676 -60.70 30.33 -24.93
CA LYS A 676 -61.87 31.09 -24.42
C LYS A 676 -62.80 30.25 -23.53
N ALA A 677 -62.94 28.96 -23.82
CA ALA A 677 -63.72 28.00 -23.03
C ALA A 677 -63.18 27.74 -21.61
N GLY A 678 -61.92 28.09 -21.33
CA GLY A 678 -61.30 27.87 -20.02
C GLY A 678 -61.69 28.87 -18.93
N ILE A 679 -62.40 29.97 -19.24
CA ILE A 679 -62.73 31.02 -18.27
C ILE A 679 -63.47 30.43 -17.06
N GLY A 680 -63.00 30.74 -15.85
CA GLY A 680 -63.55 30.25 -14.60
C GLY A 680 -63.10 28.83 -14.20
N LYS A 681 -62.59 28.04 -15.16
CA LYS A 681 -62.09 26.68 -14.92
C LYS A 681 -60.67 26.71 -14.32
N THR A 682 -60.32 25.61 -13.65
CA THR A 682 -58.98 25.32 -13.14
C THR A 682 -58.44 24.12 -13.90
N VAL A 683 -57.18 24.17 -14.31
CA VAL A 683 -56.47 23.09 -15.01
C VAL A 683 -55.20 22.77 -14.25
N SER A 684 -54.84 21.49 -14.17
CA SER A 684 -53.54 21.06 -13.66
C SER A 684 -52.52 21.07 -14.79
N ILE A 685 -51.39 21.75 -14.59
CA ILE A 685 -50.22 21.70 -15.48
C ILE A 685 -49.12 20.97 -14.73
N THR A 686 -48.59 19.92 -15.33
CA THR A 686 -47.58 19.06 -14.71
C THR A 686 -46.26 19.22 -15.44
N ALA A 687 -45.16 19.38 -14.69
CA ALA A 687 -43.81 19.12 -15.17
C ALA A 687 -43.37 17.74 -14.65
N LYS A 688 -43.05 16.78 -15.52
CA LYS A 688 -42.43 15.48 -15.17
C LYS A 688 -40.97 15.50 -15.62
N ALA A 689 -40.08 14.87 -14.85
CA ALA A 689 -38.68 14.68 -15.26
C ALA A 689 -38.59 13.77 -16.50
N MET A 690 -37.51 13.88 -17.27
CA MET A 690 -37.31 13.09 -18.51
C MET A 690 -36.30 11.95 -18.37
N ASP A 691 -35.64 11.83 -17.23
CA ASP A 691 -35.00 10.57 -16.82
C ASP A 691 -36.04 9.47 -16.53
N GLY A 692 -37.27 9.86 -16.21
CA GLY A 692 -38.35 8.93 -15.92
C GLY A 692 -38.51 8.59 -14.44
N SER A 693 -37.82 9.27 -13.52
CA SER A 693 -37.87 9.02 -12.05
C SER A 693 -39.23 9.22 -11.36
N ARG A 694 -40.32 9.30 -12.13
CA ARG A 694 -41.70 9.68 -11.75
C ARG A 694 -41.84 11.05 -11.12
N VAL A 695 -40.74 11.70 -10.73
CA VAL A 695 -40.75 13.01 -10.08
C VAL A 695 -41.43 14.03 -10.97
N GLN A 696 -42.55 14.52 -10.44
CA GLN A 696 -43.42 15.46 -11.09
C GLN A 696 -43.84 16.58 -10.14
N LYS A 697 -44.08 17.77 -10.69
CA LYS A 697 -44.65 18.88 -9.94
C LYS A 697 -45.86 19.45 -10.65
N VAL A 698 -47.00 19.35 -9.99
CA VAL A 698 -48.31 19.80 -10.49
C VAL A 698 -48.58 21.24 -10.04
N LEU A 699 -49.10 22.06 -10.94
CA LEU A 699 -49.50 23.45 -10.72
C LEU A 699 -50.98 23.63 -11.04
N LYS A 700 -51.74 24.24 -10.13
CA LYS A 700 -53.16 24.57 -10.37
C LYS A 700 -53.28 25.96 -11.02
N VAL A 701 -53.76 25.97 -12.26
CA VAL A 701 -53.90 27.16 -13.13
C VAL A 701 -55.38 27.52 -13.26
N LYS A 702 -55.85 28.57 -12.57
CA LYS A 702 -57.23 29.08 -12.72
C LYS A 702 -57.28 30.25 -13.71
N VAL A 703 -58.12 30.15 -14.73
CA VAL A 703 -58.29 31.18 -15.77
C VAL A 703 -59.35 32.19 -15.34
N ILE A 704 -59.04 33.49 -15.42
CA ILE A 704 -59.88 34.59 -14.93
C ILE A 704 -60.01 35.67 -16.02
N LYS A 705 -61.22 36.23 -16.17
CA LYS A 705 -61.51 37.35 -17.08
C LYS A 705 -61.28 38.67 -16.35
N LYS A 706 -60.55 39.62 -16.96
CA LYS A 706 -60.48 41.03 -16.51
C LYS A 706 -61.26 41.91 -17.48
N ALA A 707 -61.93 42.94 -16.96
CA ALA A 707 -62.55 43.99 -17.79
C ALA A 707 -61.48 44.70 -18.66
N GLY A 708 -61.84 45.12 -19.88
CA GLY A 708 -60.99 45.95 -20.74
C GLY A 708 -59.97 45.25 -21.67
N LYS A 709 -60.04 43.91 -21.83
CA LYS A 709 -59.19 43.01 -22.67
C LYS A 709 -57.97 42.35 -21.97
N ARG A 710 -57.71 41.11 -22.41
CA ARG A 710 -56.70 40.11 -21.97
C ARG A 710 -57.02 39.35 -20.67
N PHE A 711 -56.82 38.03 -20.70
CA PHE A 711 -57.04 37.09 -19.59
C PHE A 711 -55.96 37.21 -18.50
N LEU A 712 -56.36 36.91 -17.26
CA LEU A 712 -55.46 36.67 -16.13
C LEU A 712 -55.42 35.18 -15.78
N ILE A 713 -54.28 34.74 -15.26
CA ILE A 713 -54.13 33.43 -14.62
C ILE A 713 -53.90 33.64 -13.13
N LYS A 714 -54.59 32.90 -12.27
CA LYS A 714 -54.17 32.69 -10.88
C LYS A 714 -53.40 31.37 -10.80
N LEU A 715 -52.11 31.44 -10.48
CA LEU A 715 -51.30 30.27 -10.15
C LEU A 715 -51.43 29.95 -8.67
N LYS A 716 -51.61 28.66 -8.37
CA LYS A 716 -51.35 28.07 -7.05
C LYS A 716 -50.35 26.92 -7.24
N LYS A 717 -49.24 26.97 -6.51
CA LYS A 717 -48.40 25.78 -6.26
C LYS A 717 -49.15 24.75 -5.42
#